data_AF-A0A5J4V6Z3-F1
#
_entry.id   AF-A0A5J4V6Z3-F1
#
_cell.length_a   1.000
_cell.length_b   1.000
_cell.length_c   1.000
_cell.angle_alpha   90.00
_cell.angle_beta   90.00
_cell.angle_gamma   90.00
#
_symmetry.space_group_name_H-M   'P 1'
#
loop_
_entity.id
_entity.type
_entity.pdbx_description
1 polymer ?
#
loop_
_entity_poly.entity_id
_entity_poly.type
_entity_poly.pdbx_seq_one_letter_code
_entity_poly.pdbx_strand_id
1 'polypeptide(L)'
;MTISFLLCLVIAFVENYSLLLPTSGICTSTFSNTSDSDHKHMYTSTNVPCTFTVGENISSPKHQKTIQAVLNLKCVDGYDITLRDYNHSESITVDQSLTAPAIIKGGFKQNSSFIPTVWSINSSSTQIIQLKQGDLSLENLEFKFKIDSKQKIQPSISIIKTDNKNNNISLTITSCIFDGIDIEQYDQKMIDIPNIDIFKVTDCIFQNAVTQQLGLLLCISNKTKAEFVFENTTFTNITFKNQLGLGPLVVFLNGTQQKLTINRCTFSNCSNIDIGSHGGSLYISSHNQLVDGNEIIITNNKFINNTGYYTGALYCVWIVVQLNFSNNDFIQNSKVGSDQQGCDARLAWQNYSVYITYEQAQQKVTNLFKGCTSTFWDSVSYTFMINLIGNVSGYIDLDISVDYCKSKALLTPDCICYEYYIKYPVEQCVKEQLCITDLGNQTASNCPQKRCKFDLVHQQVSDCPCLSTGDPRANGTCPAYCDKGNVTTQCACDSNKEGFTVQQCKLEKACKFDLYNQTSSDCPCLSTADPRQNKTCPPYCIRGYATSNCTCDSNLPSYPIDQCLKEKNCSFELINQSVANCPCLATGDPRAGGACPAYCIKGQATSDCVCDFYIPDYTIAQCQKEKACKYNLINQTSMDCPCLSTNDPRAGKACPSYCVKGQPTSECVCDTNSTGFTVQQCQKEKLCISDLIHQNTSDCPCLSTGDPRAGSQCYSYCLKGQVTSECVCDTNSSNFILQQCQKEKLCVTDLIHQTVADCKCLSSGDPRAGNTCPAYCIKGSTNQSC
;
A
#
# COMPACT_ATOMS: atom_id res chain seq x y z
N MET A 1 -15.10 5.32 -53.74
CA MET A 1 -15.64 4.47 -52.66
C MET A 1 -15.68 5.30 -51.40
N THR A 2 -16.87 5.66 -50.93
CA THR A 2 -17.12 6.53 -49.78
C THR A 2 -17.54 5.68 -48.59
N ILE A 3 -16.78 5.72 -47.50
CA ILE A 3 -17.13 5.06 -46.23
C ILE A 3 -17.86 6.09 -45.38
N SER A 4 -19.11 5.79 -45.02
CA SER A 4 -19.94 6.68 -44.20
C SER A 4 -19.52 6.65 -42.73
N PHE A 5 -19.35 7.83 -42.14
CA PHE A 5 -19.43 7.99 -40.69
C PHE A 5 -20.88 7.73 -40.23
N LEU A 6 -21.05 6.91 -39.19
CA LEU A 6 -22.31 6.80 -38.46
C LEU A 6 -22.01 7.01 -36.97
N LEU A 7 -22.28 8.23 -36.48
CA LEU A 7 -22.10 8.59 -35.07
C LEU A 7 -23.35 9.34 -34.58
N CYS A 8 -23.83 8.94 -33.39
CA CYS A 8 -24.79 9.65 -32.53
C CYS A 8 -26.16 10.03 -33.13
N LEU A 9 -27.21 9.29 -32.73
CA LEU A 9 -28.61 9.72 -32.86
C LEU A 9 -29.42 9.38 -31.59
N VAL A 10 -29.14 10.09 -30.49
CA VAL A 10 -29.98 10.14 -29.28
C VAL A 10 -29.93 11.55 -28.66
N ILE A 11 -30.56 12.54 -29.30
CA ILE A 11 -30.99 13.79 -28.64
C ILE A 11 -32.33 14.22 -29.25
N ALA A 12 -33.38 14.29 -28.43
CA ALA A 12 -34.59 15.09 -28.67
C ALA A 12 -35.31 15.34 -27.33
N PHE A 13 -35.99 16.50 -27.24
CA PHE A 13 -36.81 16.99 -26.11
C PHE A 13 -36.11 17.56 -24.86
N VAL A 14 -35.72 18.84 -24.94
CA VAL A 14 -36.08 19.87 -23.93
C VAL A 14 -36.33 21.19 -24.67
N GLU A 15 -37.42 21.90 -24.36
CA GLU A 15 -37.68 23.27 -24.85
C GLU A 15 -37.48 24.33 -23.75
N ASN A 16 -36.90 25.46 -24.16
CA ASN A 16 -36.91 26.81 -23.56
C ASN A 16 -37.45 27.02 -22.12
N TYR A 17 -36.56 27.43 -21.21
CA TYR A 17 -36.90 28.45 -20.18
C TYR A 17 -35.71 29.38 -19.89
N SER A 18 -36.03 30.63 -19.52
CA SER A 18 -35.10 31.77 -19.51
C SER A 18 -34.31 31.94 -18.20
N LEU A 19 -33.09 32.49 -18.33
CA LEU A 19 -32.13 32.76 -17.25
C LEU A 19 -32.59 33.80 -16.22
N LEU A 20 -32.35 33.51 -14.93
CA LEU A 20 -32.01 34.49 -13.89
C LEU A 20 -31.01 33.87 -12.90
N LEU A 21 -29.86 34.50 -12.71
CA LEU A 21 -28.77 34.08 -11.81
C LEU A 21 -28.82 34.82 -10.47
N PRO A 22 -28.51 34.17 -9.34
CA PRO A 22 -27.94 34.80 -8.16
C PRO A 22 -26.45 34.44 -7.96
N THR A 23 -25.73 35.29 -7.24
CA THR A 23 -24.27 35.29 -7.13
C THR A 23 -23.70 34.33 -6.09
N SER A 24 -22.44 33.95 -6.30
CA SER A 24 -21.65 33.03 -5.47
C SER A 24 -21.45 33.48 -4.02
N GLY A 25 -21.62 32.55 -3.09
CA GLY A 25 -21.14 32.63 -1.71
C GLY A 25 -20.04 31.60 -1.47
N ILE A 26 -18.85 32.05 -1.05
CA ILE A 26 -17.73 31.17 -0.71
C ILE A 26 -17.94 30.64 0.71
N CYS A 27 -17.96 29.31 0.88
CA CYS A 27 -17.99 28.66 2.19
C CYS A 27 -16.85 27.64 2.29
N THR A 28 -15.84 27.96 3.07
CA THR A 28 -14.84 27.01 3.57
C THR A 28 -15.45 26.20 4.72
N SER A 29 -15.42 24.87 4.65
CA SER A 29 -15.72 24.00 5.79
C SER A 29 -14.61 22.96 5.99
N THR A 30 -14.23 22.79 7.25
CA THR A 30 -13.24 21.81 7.72
C THR A 30 -13.90 20.46 7.96
N PHE A 31 -13.30 19.38 7.44
CA PHE A 31 -13.79 18.02 7.66
C PHE A 31 -13.60 17.56 9.11
N SER A 32 -14.64 16.91 9.64
CA SER A 32 -14.60 16.17 10.91
C SER A 32 -14.89 14.69 10.62
N ASN A 33 -13.90 13.82 10.80
CA ASN A 33 -14.04 12.38 10.57
C ASN A 33 -14.46 11.66 11.85
N THR A 34 -15.70 11.18 11.91
CA THR A 34 -16.13 10.06 12.77
C THR A 34 -17.37 9.40 12.17
N SER A 35 -17.32 8.09 11.93
CA SER A 35 -18.50 7.27 11.60
C SER A 35 -18.22 5.82 11.98
N ASP A 36 -18.55 5.46 13.23
CA ASP A 36 -18.58 4.07 13.69
C ASP A 36 -19.71 3.28 12.99
N SER A 37 -19.48 1.98 12.79
CA SER A 37 -20.29 1.10 11.94
C SER A 37 -21.44 0.41 12.68
N ASP A 38 -22.37 1.18 13.26
CA ASP A 38 -23.57 0.66 13.94
C ASP A 38 -24.87 1.08 13.24
N HIS A 39 -25.11 0.52 12.04
CA HIS A 39 -26.35 0.76 11.28
C HIS A 39 -27.54 -0.04 11.83
N LYS A 40 -28.20 0.51 12.84
CA LYS A 40 -29.51 0.04 13.31
C LYS A 40 -30.62 0.54 12.38
N HIS A 41 -31.31 -0.37 11.68
CA HIS A 41 -32.43 -0.03 10.78
C HIS A 41 -33.51 0.81 11.50
N MET A 42 -33.93 1.91 10.86
CA MET A 42 -35.04 2.75 11.35
C MET A 42 -36.40 2.12 11.01
N TYR A 43 -36.78 1.08 11.75
CA TYR A 43 -38.19 0.74 11.89
C TYR A 43 -38.91 1.88 12.62
N THR A 44 -40.13 2.23 12.21
CA THR A 44 -40.99 3.13 12.98
C THR A 44 -41.22 2.52 14.37
N SER A 45 -40.91 3.29 15.42
CA SER A 45 -40.52 2.81 16.75
C SER A 45 -41.63 2.21 17.63
N THR A 46 -42.68 1.65 17.03
CA THR A 46 -43.89 1.18 17.73
C THR A 46 -44.27 -0.27 17.48
N ASN A 47 -43.76 -0.93 16.43
CA ASN A 47 -44.11 -2.32 16.09
C ASN A 47 -42.88 -3.13 15.65
N VAL A 48 -42.98 -4.46 15.77
CA VAL A 48 -41.95 -5.43 15.35
C VAL A 48 -42.27 -5.93 13.94
N PRO A 49 -41.30 -5.99 12.99
CA PRO A 49 -41.52 -6.49 11.64
C PRO A 49 -42.00 -7.95 11.64
N CYS A 50 -42.68 -8.35 10.56
CA CYS A 50 -43.10 -9.72 10.38
C CYS A 50 -41.92 -10.68 10.16
N THR A 51 -41.50 -11.40 11.20
CA THR A 51 -40.48 -12.45 11.08
C THR A 51 -41.04 -13.72 10.46
N PHE A 52 -40.40 -14.22 9.40
CA PHE A 52 -40.70 -15.48 8.73
C PHE A 52 -39.44 -16.31 8.49
N THR A 53 -39.63 -17.62 8.36
CA THR A 53 -38.60 -18.55 7.86
C THR A 53 -39.06 -19.14 6.53
N VAL A 54 -38.12 -19.34 5.60
CA VAL A 54 -38.39 -19.98 4.31
C VAL A 54 -37.49 -21.18 4.14
N GLY A 55 -38.05 -22.29 3.64
CA GLY A 55 -37.28 -23.44 3.18
C GLY A 55 -38.03 -24.77 3.26
N GLU A 56 -37.31 -25.88 3.37
CA GLU A 56 -37.90 -27.21 3.48
C GLU A 56 -38.43 -27.53 4.89
N ASN A 57 -39.69 -27.96 4.94
CA ASN A 57 -40.36 -28.72 6.02
C ASN A 57 -40.13 -28.25 7.47
N ILE A 58 -40.78 -27.16 7.87
CA ILE A 58 -41.07 -26.87 9.29
C ILE A 58 -42.57 -26.65 9.50
N SER A 59 -43.19 -27.37 10.44
CA SER A 59 -44.58 -27.16 10.87
C SER A 59 -44.71 -25.94 11.80
N SER A 60 -44.51 -24.73 11.26
CA SER A 60 -44.62 -23.46 11.99
C SER A 60 -45.57 -22.48 11.26
N PRO A 61 -46.46 -21.76 11.97
CA PRO A 61 -47.29 -20.70 11.36
C PRO A 61 -46.49 -19.55 10.75
N LYS A 62 -45.21 -19.39 11.15
CA LYS A 62 -44.27 -18.40 10.61
C LYS A 62 -43.26 -19.01 9.62
N HIS A 63 -43.59 -20.17 9.05
CA HIS A 63 -42.80 -20.81 8.01
C HIS A 63 -43.58 -20.83 6.69
N GLN A 64 -42.87 -20.58 5.59
CA GLN A 64 -43.41 -20.63 4.23
C GLN A 64 -42.45 -21.42 3.34
N LYS A 65 -42.98 -22.04 2.27
CA LYS A 65 -42.13 -22.78 1.31
C LYS A 65 -41.33 -21.86 0.39
N THR A 66 -41.79 -20.63 0.20
CA THR A 66 -41.18 -19.68 -0.76
C THR A 66 -41.23 -18.26 -0.22
N ILE A 67 -40.29 -17.42 -0.64
CA ILE A 67 -40.18 -16.01 -0.30
C ILE A 67 -41.37 -15.25 -0.90
N GLN A 68 -41.79 -15.56 -2.13
CA GLN A 68 -42.95 -14.93 -2.76
C GLN A 68 -44.24 -15.20 -1.97
N ALA A 69 -44.38 -16.39 -1.34
CA ALA A 69 -45.51 -16.66 -0.46
C ALA A 69 -45.50 -15.75 0.78
N VAL A 70 -44.32 -15.43 1.34
CA VAL A 70 -44.17 -14.45 2.42
C VAL A 70 -44.51 -13.03 1.95
N LEU A 71 -43.96 -12.59 0.82
CA LEU A 71 -44.17 -11.24 0.27
C LEU A 71 -45.63 -10.97 -0.14
N ASN A 72 -46.41 -12.02 -0.39
CA ASN A 72 -47.84 -11.93 -0.66
C ASN A 72 -48.70 -11.81 0.62
N LEU A 73 -48.14 -12.00 1.81
CA LEU A 73 -48.82 -11.78 3.09
C LEU A 73 -48.80 -10.28 3.42
N LYS A 74 -49.87 -9.79 4.05
CA LYS A 74 -49.94 -8.37 4.46
C LYS A 74 -49.14 -8.13 5.74
N CYS A 75 -48.01 -7.42 5.62
CA CYS A 75 -47.25 -6.92 6.76
C CYS A 75 -47.13 -5.39 6.70
N VAL A 76 -47.51 -4.73 7.80
CA VAL A 76 -47.59 -3.26 7.87
C VAL A 76 -46.21 -2.66 8.13
N ASP A 77 -45.45 -3.27 9.05
CA ASP A 77 -44.17 -2.76 9.56
C ASP A 77 -42.95 -3.47 8.92
N GLY A 78 -43.14 -4.04 7.73
CA GLY A 78 -42.10 -4.75 6.96
C GLY A 78 -41.94 -6.24 7.26
N TYR A 79 -40.95 -6.84 6.60
CA TYR A 79 -40.69 -8.28 6.54
C TYR A 79 -39.24 -8.59 6.96
N ASP A 80 -39.06 -9.59 7.82
CA ASP A 80 -37.76 -10.19 8.13
C ASP A 80 -37.79 -11.68 7.74
N ILE A 81 -37.14 -12.02 6.63
CA ILE A 81 -37.23 -13.33 5.97
C ILE A 81 -35.90 -14.06 6.10
N THR A 82 -35.87 -15.14 6.88
CA THR A 82 -34.68 -15.98 7.06
C THR A 82 -34.77 -17.25 6.21
N LEU A 83 -33.85 -17.43 5.26
CA LEU A 83 -33.73 -18.67 4.48
C LEU A 83 -33.06 -19.74 5.34
N ARG A 84 -33.69 -20.92 5.46
CA ARG A 84 -33.18 -22.05 6.25
C ARG A 84 -32.49 -23.11 5.42
N ASP A 85 -32.69 -23.11 4.12
CA ASP A 85 -32.04 -24.05 3.22
C ASP A 85 -30.60 -23.62 2.92
N TYR A 86 -29.75 -24.60 2.66
CA TYR A 86 -28.42 -24.35 2.10
C TYR A 86 -28.50 -23.93 0.62
N ASN A 87 -29.37 -24.59 -0.16
CA ASN A 87 -29.61 -24.27 -1.56
C ASN A 87 -31.06 -23.80 -1.75
N HIS A 88 -31.26 -22.51 -2.00
CA HIS A 88 -32.56 -21.94 -2.36
C HIS A 88 -32.70 -21.82 -3.89
N SER A 89 -33.90 -22.10 -4.42
CA SER A 89 -34.19 -22.04 -5.85
C SER A 89 -35.53 -21.36 -6.13
N GLU A 90 -35.54 -20.04 -6.27
CA GLU A 90 -36.75 -19.25 -6.45
C GLU A 90 -36.49 -17.98 -7.26
N SER A 91 -37.45 -17.60 -8.11
CA SER A 91 -37.50 -16.29 -8.78
C SER A 91 -38.63 -15.47 -8.16
N ILE A 92 -38.34 -14.25 -7.69
CA ILE A 92 -39.27 -13.42 -6.93
C ILE A 92 -39.51 -12.04 -7.55
N THR A 93 -40.66 -11.46 -7.22
CA THR A 93 -40.98 -10.05 -7.45
C THR A 93 -41.21 -9.34 -6.12
N VAL A 94 -40.39 -8.33 -5.84
CA VAL A 94 -40.55 -7.44 -4.69
C VAL A 94 -41.28 -6.18 -5.16
N ASP A 95 -42.49 -5.98 -4.62
CA ASP A 95 -43.45 -4.93 -5.03
C ASP A 95 -44.10 -4.36 -3.75
N GLN A 96 -43.26 -3.86 -2.84
CA GLN A 96 -43.66 -3.46 -1.47
C GLN A 96 -43.64 -1.94 -1.30
N SER A 97 -44.42 -1.43 -0.34
CA SER A 97 -44.34 -0.02 0.06
C SER A 97 -43.00 0.29 0.72
N LEU A 98 -42.47 1.50 0.55
CA LEU A 98 -41.36 2.02 1.36
C LEU A 98 -41.62 1.93 2.88
N THR A 99 -42.89 1.97 3.30
CA THR A 99 -43.29 1.84 4.71
C THR A 99 -43.24 0.40 5.23
N ALA A 100 -43.06 -0.59 4.35
CA ALA A 100 -42.99 -2.01 4.67
C ALA A 100 -41.72 -2.63 4.05
N PRO A 101 -40.51 -2.22 4.52
CA PRO A 101 -39.24 -2.71 4.01
C PRO A 101 -39.11 -4.23 4.15
N ALA A 102 -38.37 -4.87 3.25
CA ALA A 102 -38.14 -6.32 3.26
C ALA A 102 -36.66 -6.64 3.44
N ILE A 103 -36.32 -7.46 4.42
CA ILE A 103 -34.99 -8.03 4.61
C ILE A 103 -35.06 -9.53 4.28
N ILE A 104 -34.15 -10.01 3.44
CA ILE A 104 -33.99 -11.43 3.11
C ILE A 104 -32.56 -11.84 3.43
N LYS A 105 -32.40 -12.80 4.36
CA LYS A 105 -31.09 -13.22 4.86
C LYS A 105 -30.87 -14.73 4.83
N GLY A 106 -29.65 -15.15 4.48
CA GLY A 106 -29.22 -16.54 4.61
C GLY A 106 -29.05 -16.91 6.08
N GLY A 107 -29.75 -17.96 6.52
CA GLY A 107 -29.78 -18.42 7.91
C GLY A 107 -29.48 -19.91 8.09
N PHE A 108 -28.89 -20.53 7.07
CA PHE A 108 -28.33 -21.88 7.16
C PHE A 108 -27.07 -21.89 8.06
N LYS A 109 -26.84 -22.99 8.75
CA LYS A 109 -25.70 -23.17 9.66
C LYS A 109 -25.00 -24.49 9.41
N GLN A 110 -23.68 -24.45 9.35
CA GLN A 110 -22.81 -25.63 9.31
C GLN A 110 -21.82 -25.52 10.47
N ASN A 111 -21.73 -26.57 11.30
CA ASN A 111 -20.86 -26.60 12.49
C ASN A 111 -21.03 -25.37 13.41
N SER A 112 -22.28 -24.94 13.63
CA SER A 112 -22.70 -23.72 14.36
C SER A 112 -22.36 -22.37 13.72
N SER A 113 -21.43 -22.31 12.77
CA SER A 113 -21.17 -21.13 11.95
C SER A 113 -22.30 -20.89 10.96
N PHE A 114 -22.63 -19.62 10.72
CA PHE A 114 -23.43 -19.25 9.54
C PHE A 114 -22.55 -19.39 8.30
N ILE A 115 -23.14 -19.92 7.23
CA ILE A 115 -22.57 -19.85 5.88
C ILE A 115 -23.63 -19.23 4.96
N PRO A 116 -23.24 -18.63 3.82
CA PRO A 116 -24.21 -18.08 2.89
C PRO A 116 -25.20 -19.13 2.40
N THR A 117 -26.48 -18.75 2.29
CA THR A 117 -27.46 -19.58 1.55
C THR A 117 -27.23 -19.38 0.06
N VAL A 118 -26.98 -20.47 -0.67
CA VAL A 118 -26.78 -20.47 -2.11
C VAL A 118 -28.13 -20.26 -2.80
N TRP A 119 -28.34 -19.12 -3.46
CA TRP A 119 -29.57 -18.79 -4.17
C TRP A 119 -29.35 -18.81 -5.68
N SER A 120 -30.15 -19.61 -6.36
CA SER A 120 -30.14 -19.82 -7.82
C SER A 120 -31.57 -19.94 -8.35
N ILE A 121 -31.76 -20.27 -9.62
CA ILE A 121 -33.08 -20.67 -10.15
C ILE A 121 -33.01 -21.95 -10.99
N ASN A 122 -34.08 -22.73 -10.94
CA ASN A 122 -34.31 -23.91 -11.79
C ASN A 122 -35.38 -23.66 -12.87
N SER A 123 -35.87 -22.41 -13.01
CA SER A 123 -36.87 -21.99 -14.01
C SER A 123 -36.22 -21.24 -15.17
N SER A 124 -36.97 -21.06 -16.26
CA SER A 124 -36.59 -20.15 -17.36
C SER A 124 -36.86 -18.67 -17.02
N SER A 125 -36.71 -18.27 -15.76
CA SER A 125 -36.95 -16.89 -15.34
C SER A 125 -35.78 -15.99 -15.79
N THR A 126 -36.10 -14.80 -16.27
CA THR A 126 -35.09 -13.84 -16.73
C THR A 126 -34.26 -13.24 -15.59
N GLN A 127 -34.76 -13.29 -14.35
CA GLN A 127 -34.01 -12.88 -13.15
C GLN A 127 -34.36 -13.69 -11.89
N ILE A 128 -33.47 -13.68 -10.90
CA ILE A 128 -33.73 -14.22 -9.55
C ILE A 128 -34.60 -13.24 -8.76
N ILE A 129 -34.26 -11.95 -8.77
CA ILE A 129 -34.98 -10.90 -8.04
C ILE A 129 -35.39 -9.78 -9.02
N GLN A 130 -36.69 -9.53 -9.14
CA GLN A 130 -37.23 -8.32 -9.77
C GLN A 130 -37.74 -7.37 -8.69
N LEU A 131 -37.06 -6.24 -8.48
CA LEU A 131 -37.44 -5.20 -7.53
C LEU A 131 -38.20 -4.08 -8.27
N LYS A 132 -39.51 -3.97 -8.04
CA LYS A 132 -40.36 -2.95 -8.70
C LYS A 132 -40.49 -1.66 -7.90
N GLN A 133 -40.59 -1.79 -6.58
CA GLN A 133 -40.70 -0.69 -5.62
C GLN A 133 -40.44 -1.21 -4.21
N GLY A 134 -40.11 -0.28 -3.31
CA GLY A 134 -39.86 -0.54 -1.90
C GLY A 134 -38.38 -0.50 -1.54
N ASP A 135 -38.11 -0.86 -0.30
CA ASP A 135 -36.76 -0.97 0.26
C ASP A 135 -36.45 -2.45 0.53
N LEU A 136 -35.40 -2.96 -0.11
CA LEU A 136 -34.97 -4.35 -0.05
C LEU A 136 -33.54 -4.45 0.49
N SER A 137 -33.37 -5.22 1.57
CA SER A 137 -32.05 -5.58 2.10
C SER A 137 -31.77 -7.07 1.89
N LEU A 138 -30.56 -7.41 1.42
CA LEU A 138 -30.08 -8.76 1.15
C LEU A 138 -28.82 -9.03 1.98
N GLU A 139 -28.79 -10.12 2.76
CA GLU A 139 -27.72 -10.39 3.73
C GLU A 139 -27.28 -11.87 3.73
N ASN A 140 -25.96 -12.14 3.69
CA ASN A 140 -25.40 -13.50 3.81
C ASN A 140 -25.96 -14.49 2.76
N LEU A 141 -25.93 -14.10 1.49
CA LEU A 141 -26.41 -14.90 0.35
C LEU A 141 -25.30 -15.11 -0.69
N GLU A 142 -25.23 -16.31 -1.27
CA GLU A 142 -24.36 -16.61 -2.41
C GLU A 142 -25.21 -16.82 -3.66
N PHE A 143 -25.21 -15.85 -4.57
CA PHE A 143 -25.94 -15.96 -5.83
C PHE A 143 -25.11 -16.69 -6.87
N LYS A 144 -25.69 -17.74 -7.46
CA LYS A 144 -25.07 -18.50 -8.56
C LYS A 144 -25.98 -18.58 -9.77
N PHE A 145 -25.36 -18.42 -10.93
CA PHE A 145 -25.94 -18.84 -12.20
C PHE A 145 -25.93 -20.36 -12.31
N LYS A 146 -26.87 -20.92 -13.08
CA LYS A 146 -26.94 -22.35 -13.39
C LYS A 146 -26.90 -22.54 -14.90
N ILE A 147 -26.16 -23.56 -15.34
CA ILE A 147 -26.19 -24.03 -16.73
C ILE A 147 -27.21 -25.17 -16.80
N ASP A 148 -28.24 -25.04 -17.63
CA ASP A 148 -29.24 -26.08 -17.83
C ASP A 148 -28.73 -27.23 -18.72
N SER A 149 -29.52 -28.31 -18.84
CA SER A 149 -29.17 -29.48 -19.67
C SER A 149 -29.06 -29.19 -21.18
N LYS A 150 -29.39 -27.97 -21.62
CA LYS A 150 -29.27 -27.47 -22.99
C LYS A 150 -28.17 -26.41 -23.13
N GLN A 151 -27.26 -26.32 -22.15
CA GLN A 151 -26.17 -25.35 -22.09
C GLN A 151 -26.63 -23.88 -22.04
N LYS A 152 -27.84 -23.62 -21.53
CA LYS A 152 -28.33 -22.24 -21.31
C LYS A 152 -28.08 -21.79 -19.89
N ILE A 153 -27.54 -20.59 -19.74
CA ILE A 153 -27.38 -19.91 -18.46
C ILE A 153 -28.74 -19.43 -17.94
N GLN A 154 -28.99 -19.67 -16.65
CA GLN A 154 -30.14 -19.18 -15.89
C GLN A 154 -29.63 -18.44 -14.63
N PRO A 155 -30.17 -17.25 -14.28
CA PRO A 155 -31.14 -16.46 -15.05
C PRO A 155 -30.60 -15.97 -16.39
N SER A 156 -31.48 -15.81 -17.37
CA SER A 156 -31.07 -15.48 -18.75
C SER A 156 -30.74 -13.99 -18.99
N ILE A 157 -31.08 -13.09 -18.07
CA ILE A 157 -30.74 -11.66 -18.16
C ILE A 157 -29.86 -11.21 -16.98
N SER A 158 -30.33 -11.37 -15.73
CA SER A 158 -29.58 -10.87 -14.57
C SER A 158 -29.97 -11.53 -13.25
N ILE A 159 -29.09 -11.54 -12.22
CA ILE A 159 -29.51 -12.01 -10.88
C ILE A 159 -30.53 -11.04 -10.28
N ILE A 160 -30.17 -9.77 -10.15
CA ILE A 160 -31.04 -8.72 -9.61
C ILE A 160 -31.37 -7.71 -10.71
N LYS A 161 -32.65 -7.33 -10.82
CA LYS A 161 -33.12 -6.31 -11.75
C LYS A 161 -34.11 -5.35 -11.08
N THR A 162 -34.00 -4.05 -11.32
CA THR A 162 -35.06 -3.09 -10.97
C THR A 162 -36.02 -2.80 -12.12
N ASP A 163 -37.24 -2.34 -11.79
CA ASP A 163 -38.16 -1.78 -12.78
C ASP A 163 -37.65 -0.40 -13.23
N ASN A 164 -37.92 0.00 -14.47
CA ASN A 164 -37.40 1.25 -15.05
C ASN A 164 -38.29 2.47 -14.78
N LYS A 165 -39.42 2.28 -14.09
CA LYS A 165 -40.39 3.32 -13.74
C LYS A 165 -39.85 4.25 -12.65
N ASN A 166 -40.44 5.43 -12.53
CA ASN A 166 -40.16 6.41 -11.47
C ASN A 166 -40.74 6.01 -10.09
N ASN A 167 -40.72 4.72 -9.75
CA ASN A 167 -41.09 4.22 -8.43
C ASN A 167 -39.96 4.46 -7.44
N ASN A 168 -40.24 4.58 -6.15
CA ASN A 168 -39.18 4.64 -5.15
C ASN A 168 -38.61 3.24 -4.88
N ILE A 169 -37.30 3.09 -5.08
CA ILE A 169 -36.56 1.84 -5.06
C ILE A 169 -35.27 2.06 -4.27
N SER A 170 -35.10 1.28 -3.19
CA SER A 170 -33.86 1.17 -2.43
C SER A 170 -33.40 -0.29 -2.38
N LEU A 171 -32.10 -0.52 -2.56
CA LEU A 171 -31.49 -1.84 -2.50
C LEU A 171 -30.20 -1.77 -1.68
N THR A 172 -30.17 -2.52 -0.58
CA THR A 172 -28.98 -2.73 0.25
C THR A 172 -28.54 -4.18 0.15
N ILE A 173 -27.25 -4.42 -0.07
CA ILE A 173 -26.65 -5.75 -0.17
C ILE A 173 -25.44 -5.80 0.75
N THR A 174 -25.46 -6.72 1.72
CA THR A 174 -24.42 -6.84 2.74
C THR A 174 -23.92 -8.29 2.82
N SER A 175 -22.61 -8.48 2.88
CA SER A 175 -21.99 -9.81 3.06
C SER A 175 -22.48 -10.88 2.06
N CYS A 176 -22.72 -10.48 0.81
CA CYS A 176 -23.19 -11.37 -0.26
C CYS A 176 -22.06 -11.70 -1.26
N ILE A 177 -22.14 -12.89 -1.84
CA ILE A 177 -21.24 -13.37 -2.89
C ILE A 177 -22.03 -13.49 -4.20
N PHE A 178 -21.46 -13.01 -5.29
CA PHE A 178 -21.98 -13.17 -6.65
C PHE A 178 -20.93 -13.90 -7.47
N ASP A 179 -21.18 -15.19 -7.71
CA ASP A 179 -20.27 -16.08 -8.42
C ASP A 179 -20.76 -16.21 -9.87
N GLY A 180 -19.93 -15.77 -10.81
CA GLY A 180 -20.23 -15.74 -12.24
C GLY A 180 -20.10 -17.10 -12.91
N ILE A 181 -19.92 -17.07 -14.24
CA ILE A 181 -19.52 -18.24 -15.02
C ILE A 181 -18.37 -17.84 -15.96
N ASP A 182 -17.35 -18.68 -16.01
CA ASP A 182 -16.27 -18.62 -17.00
C ASP A 182 -16.65 -19.41 -18.28
N ILE A 183 -17.59 -18.87 -19.07
CA ILE A 183 -17.86 -19.35 -20.43
C ILE A 183 -17.99 -18.19 -21.42
N GLU A 184 -17.55 -18.42 -22.66
CA GLU A 184 -17.35 -17.35 -23.64
C GLU A 184 -18.64 -16.67 -24.14
N GLN A 185 -19.81 -17.30 -23.97
CA GLN A 185 -21.12 -16.84 -24.48
C GLN A 185 -22.05 -16.35 -23.35
N TYR A 186 -21.47 -15.74 -22.32
CA TYR A 186 -22.22 -15.22 -21.18
C TYR A 186 -22.69 -13.79 -21.47
N ASP A 187 -24.01 -13.63 -21.58
CA ASP A 187 -24.71 -12.39 -21.94
C ASP A 187 -25.48 -11.79 -20.75
N GLN A 188 -25.13 -12.22 -19.53
CA GLN A 188 -25.85 -11.90 -18.31
C GLN A 188 -25.15 -10.79 -17.51
N LYS A 189 -25.94 -10.08 -16.70
CA LYS A 189 -25.45 -9.15 -15.67
C LYS A 189 -25.60 -9.78 -14.30
N MET A 190 -24.78 -9.41 -13.32
CA MET A 190 -25.10 -9.74 -11.93
C MET A 190 -26.23 -8.82 -11.44
N ILE A 191 -26.09 -7.51 -11.66
CA ILE A 191 -27.05 -6.50 -11.19
C ILE A 191 -27.36 -5.51 -12.32
N ASP A 192 -28.64 -5.31 -12.61
CA ASP A 192 -29.15 -4.35 -13.61
C ASP A 192 -30.14 -3.39 -12.95
N ILE A 193 -29.68 -2.22 -12.51
CA ILE A 193 -30.45 -1.32 -11.64
C ILE A 193 -30.71 0.07 -12.26
N PRO A 194 -31.61 0.17 -13.26
CA PRO A 194 -32.10 1.46 -13.74
C PRO A 194 -32.97 2.19 -12.70
N ASN A 195 -32.85 3.53 -12.69
CA ASN A 195 -33.68 4.51 -11.98
C ASN A 195 -33.85 4.30 -10.46
N ILE A 196 -32.83 3.72 -9.81
CA ILE A 196 -32.80 3.53 -8.36
C ILE A 196 -32.59 4.86 -7.60
N ASP A 197 -33.13 4.95 -6.37
CA ASP A 197 -32.89 6.06 -5.45
C ASP A 197 -31.67 5.81 -4.58
N ILE A 198 -31.56 4.60 -4.00
CA ILE A 198 -30.46 4.23 -3.11
C ILE A 198 -29.97 2.84 -3.47
N PHE A 199 -28.68 2.72 -3.79
CA PHE A 199 -27.99 1.44 -3.93
C PHE A 199 -26.80 1.38 -2.99
N LYS A 200 -26.78 0.41 -2.07
CA LYS A 200 -25.68 0.20 -1.12
C LYS A 200 -25.18 -1.23 -1.20
N VAL A 201 -23.87 -1.39 -1.32
CA VAL A 201 -23.18 -2.68 -1.40
C VAL A 201 -22.02 -2.64 -0.43
N THR A 202 -22.03 -3.54 0.55
CA THR A 202 -21.05 -3.55 1.65
C THR A 202 -20.57 -4.98 1.92
N ASP A 203 -19.27 -5.16 2.14
CA ASP A 203 -18.66 -6.47 2.46
C ASP A 203 -18.95 -7.58 1.43
N CYS A 204 -19.19 -7.21 0.16
CA CYS A 204 -19.60 -8.15 -0.88
C CYS A 204 -18.42 -8.60 -1.77
N ILE A 205 -18.61 -9.74 -2.47
CA ILE A 205 -17.66 -10.27 -3.44
C ILE A 205 -18.37 -10.53 -4.78
N PHE A 206 -17.83 -9.99 -5.88
CA PHE A 206 -18.25 -10.26 -7.25
C PHE A 206 -17.09 -10.93 -7.98
N GLN A 207 -17.26 -12.15 -8.47
CA GLN A 207 -16.13 -12.96 -8.93
C GLN A 207 -16.41 -13.88 -10.12
N ASN A 208 -15.34 -14.32 -10.77
CA ASN A 208 -15.29 -15.44 -11.72
C ASN A 208 -16.29 -15.32 -12.89
N ALA A 209 -16.28 -14.18 -13.59
CA ALA A 209 -17.23 -13.89 -14.64
C ALA A 209 -16.53 -13.54 -15.97
N VAL A 210 -16.80 -14.31 -17.02
CA VAL A 210 -16.63 -13.82 -18.40
C VAL A 210 -17.95 -13.19 -18.83
N THR A 211 -17.95 -12.08 -19.57
CA THR A 211 -19.20 -11.47 -20.07
C THR A 211 -19.04 -10.72 -21.39
N GLN A 212 -20.08 -10.75 -22.21
CA GLN A 212 -20.23 -9.92 -23.42
C GLN A 212 -21.13 -8.69 -23.16
N GLN A 213 -21.51 -8.40 -21.92
CA GLN A 213 -22.34 -7.24 -21.60
C GLN A 213 -21.54 -5.94 -21.46
N LEU A 214 -22.23 -4.80 -21.50
CA LEU A 214 -21.60 -3.48 -21.30
C LEU A 214 -21.00 -3.33 -19.88
N GLY A 215 -21.60 -3.98 -18.88
CA GLY A 215 -21.16 -3.96 -17.49
C GLY A 215 -21.79 -5.09 -16.69
N LEU A 216 -21.08 -5.59 -15.67
CA LEU A 216 -21.56 -6.70 -14.83
C LEU A 216 -22.53 -6.21 -13.75
N LEU A 217 -22.23 -5.03 -13.17
CA LEU A 217 -23.14 -4.21 -12.38
C LEU A 217 -23.42 -2.93 -13.16
N LEU A 218 -24.61 -2.81 -13.73
CA LEU A 218 -25.03 -1.63 -14.48
C LEU A 218 -25.92 -0.73 -13.62
N CYS A 219 -25.36 0.41 -13.21
CA CYS A 219 -26.02 1.40 -12.37
C CYS A 219 -26.36 2.63 -13.21
N ILE A 220 -27.65 2.94 -13.38
CA ILE A 220 -28.10 4.12 -14.11
C ILE A 220 -29.19 4.79 -13.28
N SER A 221 -29.05 6.06 -12.93
CA SER A 221 -30.19 6.80 -12.36
C SER A 221 -30.30 8.20 -12.94
N ASN A 222 -31.51 8.53 -13.39
CA ASN A 222 -31.90 9.87 -13.82
C ASN A 222 -32.50 10.70 -12.66
N LYS A 223 -32.54 10.15 -11.43
CA LYS A 223 -33.24 10.76 -10.29
C LYS A 223 -32.41 11.78 -9.53
N THR A 224 -33.06 12.83 -9.04
CA THR A 224 -32.46 13.77 -8.11
C THR A 224 -32.18 13.10 -6.76
N LYS A 225 -31.00 13.36 -6.17
CA LYS A 225 -30.51 12.82 -4.89
C LYS A 225 -30.36 11.30 -4.83
N ALA A 226 -30.13 10.65 -5.97
CA ALA A 226 -29.79 9.23 -5.98
C ALA A 226 -28.42 9.00 -5.30
N GLU A 227 -28.32 7.97 -4.45
CA GLU A 227 -27.13 7.60 -3.70
C GLU A 227 -26.63 6.21 -4.11
N PHE A 228 -25.35 6.11 -4.45
CA PHE A 228 -24.65 4.86 -4.75
C PHE A 228 -23.48 4.71 -3.77
N VAL A 229 -23.44 3.62 -3.01
CA VAL A 229 -22.38 3.33 -2.04
C VAL A 229 -21.83 1.92 -2.28
N PHE A 230 -20.52 1.83 -2.46
CA PHE A 230 -19.77 0.58 -2.49
C PHE A 230 -18.68 0.69 -1.42
N GLU A 231 -18.78 -0.15 -0.39
CA GLU A 231 -17.90 -0.12 0.77
C GLU A 231 -17.28 -1.52 0.99
N ASN A 232 -15.97 -1.59 1.23
CA ASN A 232 -15.25 -2.83 1.57
C ASN A 232 -15.59 -4.03 0.64
N THR A 233 -15.80 -3.77 -0.65
CA THR A 233 -16.33 -4.74 -1.63
C THR A 233 -15.27 -5.16 -2.63
N THR A 234 -15.24 -6.44 -3.01
CA THR A 234 -14.24 -7.00 -3.93
C THR A 234 -14.84 -7.37 -5.28
N PHE A 235 -14.17 -6.99 -6.36
CA PHE A 235 -14.43 -7.40 -7.74
C PHE A 235 -13.19 -8.14 -8.25
N THR A 236 -13.29 -9.43 -8.58
CA THR A 236 -12.10 -10.23 -8.91
C THR A 236 -12.29 -11.25 -10.04
N ASN A 237 -11.28 -11.43 -10.90
CA ASN A 237 -11.29 -12.39 -12.01
C ASN A 237 -12.50 -12.19 -12.95
N ILE A 238 -12.61 -11.00 -13.55
CA ILE A 238 -13.73 -10.61 -14.42
C ILE A 238 -13.20 -10.24 -15.80
N THR A 239 -13.70 -10.86 -16.86
CA THR A 239 -13.22 -10.66 -18.24
C THR A 239 -14.35 -10.26 -19.19
N PHE A 240 -14.19 -9.13 -19.87
CA PHE A 240 -15.10 -8.62 -20.88
C PHE A 240 -14.64 -9.02 -22.28
N LYS A 241 -15.57 -9.61 -23.04
CA LYS A 241 -15.42 -9.98 -24.46
C LYS A 241 -16.44 -9.21 -25.33
N ASN A 242 -16.49 -7.90 -25.13
CA ASN A 242 -17.31 -6.97 -25.92
C ASN A 242 -16.52 -5.70 -26.25
N GLN A 243 -16.49 -5.33 -27.54
CA GLN A 243 -15.91 -4.09 -28.07
C GLN A 243 -16.45 -2.80 -27.43
N LEU A 244 -17.63 -2.85 -26.82
CA LEU A 244 -18.25 -1.74 -26.09
C LEU A 244 -18.31 -1.99 -24.57
N GLY A 245 -17.59 -2.99 -24.05
CA GLY A 245 -17.45 -3.23 -22.63
C GLY A 245 -16.93 -1.99 -21.89
N LEU A 246 -17.55 -1.67 -20.75
CA LEU A 246 -17.20 -0.50 -19.95
C LEU A 246 -16.42 -0.88 -18.68
N GLY A 247 -16.75 -2.03 -18.08
CA GLY A 247 -16.04 -2.62 -16.93
C GLY A 247 -16.98 -3.35 -15.96
N PRO A 248 -16.43 -4.05 -14.95
CA PRO A 248 -17.18 -4.71 -13.86
C PRO A 248 -18.27 -3.83 -13.24
N LEU A 249 -17.89 -2.62 -12.78
CA LEU A 249 -18.81 -1.65 -12.19
C LEU A 249 -18.97 -0.44 -13.13
N VAL A 250 -20.21 -0.15 -13.49
CA VAL A 250 -20.59 0.92 -14.42
C VAL A 250 -21.63 1.81 -13.76
N VAL A 251 -21.33 3.12 -13.61
CA VAL A 251 -22.25 4.09 -12.97
C VAL A 251 -22.51 5.30 -13.87
N PHE A 252 -23.79 5.51 -14.20
CA PHE A 252 -24.29 6.67 -14.93
C PHE A 252 -25.09 7.60 -14.01
N LEU A 253 -24.51 8.75 -13.70
CA LEU A 253 -25.06 9.83 -12.89
C LEU A 253 -25.74 10.87 -13.78
N ASN A 254 -26.98 10.61 -14.20
CA ASN A 254 -27.71 11.46 -15.14
C ASN A 254 -28.69 12.44 -14.45
N GLY A 255 -29.01 12.21 -13.17
CA GLY A 255 -29.86 13.07 -12.34
C GLY A 255 -29.05 14.11 -11.57
N THR A 256 -29.72 14.95 -10.76
CA THR A 256 -29.11 16.06 -10.01
C THR A 256 -28.83 15.76 -8.53
N GLN A 257 -27.83 16.40 -7.93
CA GLN A 257 -27.46 16.21 -6.51
C GLN A 257 -27.20 14.73 -6.12
N GLN A 258 -26.77 13.91 -7.07
CA GLN A 258 -26.49 12.49 -6.89
C GLN A 258 -25.10 12.28 -6.25
N LYS A 259 -24.96 11.25 -5.42
CA LYS A 259 -23.71 10.91 -4.75
C LYS A 259 -23.26 9.49 -5.11
N LEU A 260 -22.02 9.34 -5.56
CA LEU A 260 -21.34 8.06 -5.70
C LEU A 260 -20.18 8.00 -4.70
N THR A 261 -20.16 6.96 -3.86
CA THR A 261 -19.06 6.65 -2.95
C THR A 261 -18.57 5.24 -3.23
N ILE A 262 -17.28 5.09 -3.52
CA ILE A 262 -16.58 3.81 -3.68
C ILE A 262 -15.37 3.84 -2.74
N ASN A 263 -15.41 3.09 -1.66
CA ASN A 263 -14.42 3.22 -0.60
C ASN A 263 -14.01 1.88 0.02
N ARG A 264 -12.70 1.70 0.24
CA ARG A 264 -12.09 0.43 0.73
C ARG A 264 -12.38 -0.79 -0.18
N CYS A 265 -12.78 -0.58 -1.43
CA CYS A 265 -13.02 -1.65 -2.39
C CYS A 265 -11.73 -2.15 -3.05
N THR A 266 -11.74 -3.40 -3.52
CA THR A 266 -10.63 -3.99 -4.29
C THR A 266 -11.13 -4.43 -5.66
N PHE A 267 -10.45 -4.01 -6.72
CA PHE A 267 -10.66 -4.47 -8.09
C PHE A 267 -9.40 -5.21 -8.55
N SER A 268 -9.48 -6.51 -8.78
CA SER A 268 -8.32 -7.34 -9.11
C SER A 268 -8.52 -8.26 -10.31
N ASN A 269 -7.54 -8.33 -11.21
CA ASN A 269 -7.60 -9.18 -12.40
C ASN A 269 -8.86 -8.92 -13.27
N CYS A 270 -9.34 -7.68 -13.37
CA CYS A 270 -10.44 -7.32 -14.26
C CYS A 270 -9.89 -6.92 -15.64
N SER A 271 -10.34 -7.57 -16.72
CA SER A 271 -9.82 -7.39 -18.07
C SER A 271 -10.91 -7.03 -19.08
N ASN A 272 -10.60 -6.08 -19.98
CA ASN A 272 -11.51 -5.58 -21.00
C ASN A 272 -10.71 -5.10 -22.22
N ILE A 273 -10.23 -6.04 -23.03
CA ILE A 273 -9.16 -5.81 -24.03
C ILE A 273 -9.64 -5.53 -25.46
N ASP A 274 -10.94 -5.68 -25.73
CA ASP A 274 -11.48 -5.51 -27.08
C ASP A 274 -11.39 -4.06 -27.57
N ILE A 275 -11.18 -3.90 -28.88
CA ILE A 275 -11.01 -2.59 -29.52
C ILE A 275 -12.24 -1.71 -29.30
N GLY A 276 -12.03 -0.55 -28.68
CA GLY A 276 -13.09 0.44 -28.40
C GLY A 276 -13.69 0.34 -27.00
N SER A 277 -13.29 -0.65 -26.20
CA SER A 277 -13.68 -0.76 -24.80
C SER A 277 -13.10 0.40 -23.96
N HIS A 278 -13.65 0.63 -22.77
CA HIS A 278 -13.34 1.84 -22.00
C HIS A 278 -12.37 1.59 -20.84
N GLY A 279 -12.87 1.12 -19.69
CA GLY A 279 -12.07 0.79 -18.51
C GLY A 279 -11.95 -0.72 -18.31
N GLY A 280 -10.88 -1.18 -17.67
CA GLY A 280 -10.73 -2.57 -17.23
C GLY A 280 -11.55 -2.89 -15.96
N SER A 281 -11.68 -1.95 -15.02
CA SER A 281 -12.34 -2.19 -13.72
C SER A 281 -13.57 -1.33 -13.40
N LEU A 282 -13.53 -0.03 -13.69
CA LEU A 282 -14.53 0.92 -13.23
C LEU A 282 -14.81 1.99 -14.29
N TYR A 283 -16.10 2.15 -14.64
CA TYR A 283 -16.57 3.18 -15.57
C TYR A 283 -17.58 4.11 -14.90
N ILE A 284 -17.34 5.42 -14.99
CA ILE A 284 -18.25 6.43 -14.44
C ILE A 284 -18.52 7.52 -15.48
N SER A 285 -19.78 7.94 -15.57
CA SER A 285 -20.26 8.92 -16.54
C SER A 285 -21.32 9.86 -15.95
N SER A 286 -21.22 11.17 -16.22
CA SER A 286 -22.16 12.18 -15.73
C SER A 286 -22.66 13.12 -16.84
N HIS A 287 -23.28 12.56 -17.88
CA HIS A 287 -23.66 13.23 -19.15
C HIS A 287 -24.24 14.65 -19.05
N ASN A 288 -25.04 14.92 -18.04
CA ASN A 288 -25.90 16.10 -18.01
C ASN A 288 -25.12 17.32 -17.45
N GLN A 289 -24.77 18.24 -18.36
CA GLN A 289 -23.92 19.40 -18.07
C GLN A 289 -24.63 20.52 -17.29
N LEU A 290 -25.96 20.42 -17.11
CA LEU A 290 -26.79 21.37 -16.34
C LEU A 290 -26.93 20.96 -14.87
N VAL A 291 -26.11 20.01 -14.41
CA VAL A 291 -26.28 19.34 -13.13
C VAL A 291 -25.37 19.90 -12.06
N ASP A 292 -25.88 20.89 -11.34
CA ASP A 292 -25.27 21.32 -10.09
C ASP A 292 -25.38 20.23 -9.01
N GLY A 293 -24.27 20.01 -8.30
CA GLY A 293 -24.24 19.33 -7.00
C GLY A 293 -24.07 17.81 -7.02
N ASN A 294 -23.80 17.16 -8.15
CA ASN A 294 -23.36 15.76 -8.12
C ASN A 294 -21.97 15.64 -7.46
N GLU A 295 -21.71 14.50 -6.81
CA GLU A 295 -20.47 14.20 -6.08
C GLU A 295 -20.00 12.77 -6.36
N ILE A 296 -18.71 12.60 -6.66
CA ILE A 296 -18.04 11.30 -6.82
C ILE A 296 -16.84 11.24 -5.87
N ILE A 297 -16.88 10.26 -4.96
CA ILE A 297 -15.82 9.94 -4.01
C ILE A 297 -15.34 8.52 -4.32
N ILE A 298 -14.06 8.36 -4.67
CA ILE A 298 -13.39 7.08 -4.86
C ILE A 298 -12.14 7.12 -3.99
N THR A 299 -12.15 6.50 -2.81
CA THR A 299 -11.06 6.65 -1.84
C THR A 299 -10.63 5.35 -1.18
N ASN A 300 -9.36 5.22 -0.81
CA ASN A 300 -8.85 4.06 -0.05
C ASN A 300 -9.05 2.71 -0.78
N ASN A 301 -9.19 2.70 -2.11
CA ASN A 301 -9.41 1.49 -2.91
C ASN A 301 -8.10 0.93 -3.47
N LYS A 302 -8.13 -0.35 -3.87
CA LYS A 302 -7.01 -1.03 -4.53
C LYS A 302 -7.40 -1.48 -5.93
N PHE A 303 -6.60 -1.11 -6.92
CA PHE A 303 -6.75 -1.52 -8.31
C PHE A 303 -5.52 -2.32 -8.73
N ILE A 304 -5.67 -3.65 -8.82
CA ILE A 304 -4.57 -4.61 -8.96
C ILE A 304 -4.69 -5.38 -10.28
N ASN A 305 -3.67 -5.31 -11.15
CA ASN A 305 -3.57 -6.12 -12.37
C ASN A 305 -4.83 -6.03 -13.28
N ASN A 306 -5.45 -4.84 -13.37
CA ASN A 306 -6.59 -4.63 -14.24
C ASN A 306 -6.12 -4.18 -15.63
N THR A 307 -6.76 -4.65 -16.69
CA THR A 307 -6.38 -4.37 -18.08
C THR A 307 -7.57 -3.82 -18.86
N GLY A 308 -7.43 -2.70 -19.56
CA GLY A 308 -8.50 -2.13 -20.37
C GLY A 308 -7.99 -1.51 -21.68
N TYR A 309 -8.84 -1.30 -22.68
CA TYR A 309 -8.35 -0.75 -23.95
C TYR A 309 -7.82 0.69 -23.83
N TYR A 310 -8.49 1.55 -23.07
CA TYR A 310 -7.99 2.92 -22.80
C TYR A 310 -7.33 3.10 -21.44
N THR A 311 -7.74 2.36 -20.42
CA THR A 311 -7.18 2.41 -19.06
C THR A 311 -7.56 1.14 -18.30
N GLY A 312 -6.65 0.60 -17.50
CA GLY A 312 -6.86 -0.63 -16.73
C GLY A 312 -7.81 -0.44 -15.56
N ALA A 313 -7.62 0.62 -14.76
CA ALA A 313 -8.40 0.83 -13.55
C ALA A 313 -9.64 1.74 -13.78
N LEU A 314 -9.48 3.07 -13.73
CA LEU A 314 -10.58 4.05 -13.64
C LEU A 314 -10.82 4.83 -14.95
N TYR A 315 -11.95 4.60 -15.61
CA TYR A 315 -12.42 5.43 -16.73
C TYR A 315 -13.55 6.36 -16.29
N CYS A 316 -13.37 7.68 -16.38
CA CYS A 316 -14.38 8.66 -16.01
C CYS A 316 -14.58 9.71 -17.12
N VAL A 317 -15.82 9.94 -17.55
CA VAL A 317 -16.15 10.80 -18.70
C VAL A 317 -17.40 11.66 -18.46
N TRP A 318 -17.54 12.74 -19.23
CA TRP A 318 -18.59 13.76 -19.06
C TRP A 318 -18.63 14.29 -17.62
N ILE A 319 -17.46 14.60 -17.07
CA ILE A 319 -17.37 15.01 -15.66
C ILE A 319 -17.63 16.52 -15.55
N VAL A 320 -18.61 16.91 -14.73
CA VAL A 320 -18.90 18.32 -14.37
C VAL A 320 -19.10 18.52 -12.86
N VAL A 321 -18.70 17.52 -12.07
CA VAL A 321 -19.19 17.28 -10.71
C VAL A 321 -18.08 17.46 -9.65
N GLN A 322 -18.42 17.41 -8.37
CA GLN A 322 -17.42 17.38 -7.29
C GLN A 322 -16.70 16.03 -7.28
N LEU A 323 -15.37 16.04 -7.20
CA LEU A 323 -14.53 14.84 -7.32
C LEU A 323 -13.57 14.72 -6.15
N ASN A 324 -13.40 13.50 -5.67
CA ASN A 324 -12.32 13.11 -4.78
C ASN A 324 -11.83 11.71 -5.16
N PHE A 325 -10.56 11.57 -5.54
CA PHE A 325 -9.93 10.32 -5.95
C PHE A 325 -8.71 9.97 -5.07
N SER A 326 -8.70 10.40 -3.80
CA SER A 326 -7.54 10.32 -2.89
C SER A 326 -7.29 8.94 -2.28
N ASN A 327 -6.03 8.70 -1.88
CA ASN A 327 -5.58 7.49 -1.17
C ASN A 327 -5.89 6.14 -1.88
N ASN A 328 -5.90 6.08 -3.21
CA ASN A 328 -6.06 4.81 -3.93
C ASN A 328 -4.71 4.21 -4.32
N ASP A 329 -4.57 2.89 -4.20
CA ASP A 329 -3.39 2.16 -4.64
C ASP A 329 -3.63 1.56 -6.03
N PHE A 330 -2.80 1.95 -7.00
CA PHE A 330 -2.84 1.43 -8.36
C PHE A 330 -1.61 0.54 -8.62
N ILE A 331 -1.84 -0.76 -8.81
CA ILE A 331 -0.81 -1.79 -8.80
C ILE A 331 -0.91 -2.62 -10.08
N GLN A 332 0.07 -2.48 -10.97
CA GLN A 332 0.22 -3.27 -12.20
C GLN A 332 -0.98 -3.21 -13.15
N ASN A 333 -1.78 -2.13 -13.13
CA ASN A 333 -2.83 -1.95 -14.14
C ASN A 333 -2.21 -1.61 -15.51
N SER A 334 -2.78 -2.12 -16.59
CA SER A 334 -2.25 -1.91 -17.93
C SER A 334 -3.34 -1.45 -18.90
N LYS A 335 -2.93 -0.87 -20.02
CA LYS A 335 -3.81 -0.63 -21.17
C LYS A 335 -3.33 -1.34 -22.42
N VAL A 336 -4.26 -1.58 -23.35
CA VAL A 336 -3.94 -2.14 -24.67
C VAL A 336 -3.16 -1.11 -25.50
N GLY A 337 -1.95 -1.47 -25.90
CA GLY A 337 -1.03 -0.62 -26.64
C GLY A 337 0.41 -0.83 -26.18
N SER A 338 1.34 -0.12 -26.81
CA SER A 338 2.74 -0.11 -26.37
C SER A 338 2.92 0.85 -25.19
N ASP A 339 2.66 2.15 -25.36
CA ASP A 339 2.79 3.08 -24.23
C ASP A 339 1.78 2.73 -23.12
N GLN A 340 2.24 2.73 -21.87
CA GLN A 340 1.39 2.48 -20.68
C GLN A 340 0.95 3.80 -19.99
N GLN A 341 0.97 4.92 -20.70
CA GLN A 341 0.53 6.21 -20.16
C GLN A 341 -1.01 6.22 -19.98
N GLY A 342 -1.52 6.66 -18.84
CA GLY A 342 -2.95 6.60 -18.53
C GLY A 342 -3.49 5.21 -18.16
N CYS A 343 -2.63 4.25 -17.84
CA CYS A 343 -3.01 2.87 -17.47
C CYS A 343 -3.84 2.76 -16.17
N ASP A 344 -3.70 3.70 -15.24
CA ASP A 344 -4.43 3.70 -13.96
C ASP A 344 -5.72 4.51 -14.02
N ALA A 345 -5.69 5.68 -14.67
CA ALA A 345 -6.93 6.43 -14.88
C ALA A 345 -6.97 7.23 -16.18
N ARG A 346 -8.20 7.43 -16.66
CA ARG A 346 -8.51 8.35 -17.75
C ARG A 346 -9.71 9.22 -17.40
N LEU A 347 -9.49 10.52 -17.31
CA LEU A 347 -10.50 11.53 -16.95
C LEU A 347 -10.81 12.47 -18.12
N ALA A 348 -12.09 12.63 -18.44
CA ALA A 348 -12.54 13.48 -19.55
C ALA A 348 -13.68 14.45 -19.17
N TRP A 349 -13.33 15.73 -19.03
CA TRP A 349 -14.29 16.84 -18.89
C TRP A 349 -14.76 17.29 -20.28
N GLN A 350 -15.91 16.77 -20.69
CA GLN A 350 -16.55 17.07 -21.97
C GLN A 350 -17.45 18.30 -21.80
N ASN A 351 -17.07 19.43 -22.42
CA ASN A 351 -17.61 20.78 -22.22
C ASN A 351 -17.26 21.42 -20.86
N TYR A 352 -15.97 21.66 -20.64
CA TYR A 352 -15.48 22.48 -19.55
C TYR A 352 -15.66 23.97 -19.91
N SER A 353 -16.51 24.69 -19.18
CA SER A 353 -16.96 26.06 -19.50
C SER A 353 -15.94 27.16 -19.16
N VAL A 354 -14.97 26.86 -18.31
CA VAL A 354 -13.96 27.81 -17.82
C VAL A 354 -12.65 27.61 -18.58
N TYR A 355 -12.03 28.70 -19.04
CA TYR A 355 -10.69 28.61 -19.62
C TYR A 355 -9.69 28.12 -18.55
N ILE A 356 -8.81 27.19 -18.92
CA ILE A 356 -7.81 26.58 -18.03
C ILE A 356 -6.50 26.41 -18.78
N THR A 357 -5.37 26.75 -18.14
CA THR A 357 -4.04 26.50 -18.70
C THR A 357 -3.61 25.05 -18.45
N TYR A 358 -2.57 24.59 -19.15
CA TYR A 358 -1.99 23.26 -18.92
C TYR A 358 -1.59 23.04 -17.45
N GLU A 359 -0.85 23.98 -16.85
CA GLU A 359 -0.40 23.93 -15.45
C GLU A 359 -1.58 23.88 -14.47
N GLN A 360 -2.62 24.69 -14.70
CA GLN A 360 -3.83 24.70 -13.88
C GLN A 360 -4.60 23.38 -13.99
N ALA A 361 -4.70 22.81 -15.19
CA ALA A 361 -5.33 21.52 -15.43
C ALA A 361 -4.54 20.39 -14.73
N GLN A 362 -3.21 20.40 -14.87
CA GLN A 362 -2.32 19.44 -14.23
C GLN A 362 -2.45 19.49 -12.71
N GLN A 363 -2.29 20.68 -12.10
CA GLN A 363 -2.43 20.86 -10.66
C GLN A 363 -3.83 20.47 -10.14
N LYS A 364 -4.89 20.79 -10.90
CA LYS A 364 -6.26 20.40 -10.55
C LYS A 364 -6.39 18.88 -10.47
N VAL A 365 -5.86 18.15 -11.46
CA VAL A 365 -5.93 16.68 -11.49
C VAL A 365 -5.02 16.07 -10.42
N THR A 366 -3.81 16.56 -10.22
CA THR A 366 -2.90 16.13 -9.12
C THR A 366 -3.57 16.23 -7.75
N ASN A 367 -4.32 17.31 -7.50
CA ASN A 367 -5.02 17.49 -6.23
C ASN A 367 -6.15 16.46 -6.01
N LEU A 368 -6.74 15.89 -7.07
CA LEU A 368 -7.79 14.86 -6.94
C LEU A 368 -7.22 13.52 -6.44
N PHE A 369 -6.00 13.17 -6.86
CA PHE A 369 -5.30 11.92 -6.52
C PHE A 369 -4.30 12.07 -5.38
N LYS A 370 -4.54 13.01 -4.45
CA LYS A 370 -3.65 13.22 -3.31
C LYS A 370 -3.54 11.93 -2.48
N GLY A 371 -2.31 11.50 -2.19
CA GLY A 371 -2.03 10.29 -1.40
C GLY A 371 -2.21 8.98 -2.17
N CYS A 372 -2.46 9.01 -3.48
CA CYS A 372 -2.53 7.81 -4.31
C CYS A 372 -1.16 7.32 -4.73
N THR A 373 -1.02 5.99 -4.82
CA THR A 373 0.21 5.34 -5.30
C THR A 373 0.02 4.69 -6.66
N SER A 374 1.08 4.58 -7.45
CA SER A 374 1.06 3.88 -8.75
C SER A 374 2.28 2.98 -8.93
N THR A 375 2.18 1.97 -9.79
CA THR A 375 3.34 1.25 -10.34
C THR A 375 3.86 1.84 -11.64
N PHE A 376 3.33 2.93 -12.17
CA PHE A 376 3.72 3.46 -13.48
C PHE A 376 3.81 4.99 -13.50
N TRP A 377 4.72 5.52 -14.32
CA TRP A 377 4.81 6.94 -14.63
C TRP A 377 3.75 7.33 -15.67
N ASP A 378 3.35 8.61 -15.68
CA ASP A 378 2.28 9.16 -16.51
C ASP A 378 0.95 8.37 -16.42
N SER A 379 0.70 7.66 -15.30
CA SER A 379 -0.34 6.62 -15.20
C SER A 379 -1.78 7.16 -15.17
N VAL A 380 -1.96 8.46 -14.87
CA VAL A 380 -3.25 9.14 -14.92
C VAL A 380 -3.27 10.11 -16.10
N SER A 381 -4.18 9.87 -17.04
CA SER A 381 -4.42 10.73 -18.21
C SER A 381 -5.64 11.63 -18.00
N TYR A 382 -5.57 12.86 -18.50
CA TYR A 382 -6.67 13.83 -18.42
C TYR A 382 -6.90 14.60 -19.72
N THR A 383 -8.16 14.98 -19.95
CA THR A 383 -8.56 15.88 -21.05
C THR A 383 -9.69 16.82 -20.60
N PHE A 384 -9.46 18.12 -20.73
CA PHE A 384 -10.48 19.16 -20.59
C PHE A 384 -10.84 19.69 -21.98
N MET A 385 -12.07 19.46 -22.45
CA MET A 385 -12.57 20.01 -23.71
C MET A 385 -13.23 21.37 -23.44
N ILE A 386 -12.54 22.46 -23.76
CA ILE A 386 -12.95 23.82 -23.43
C ILE A 386 -13.95 24.33 -24.47
N ASN A 387 -15.18 24.60 -24.03
CA ASN A 387 -16.28 25.14 -24.85
C ASN A 387 -16.50 24.44 -26.20
N LEU A 388 -16.17 23.14 -26.30
CA LEU A 388 -16.18 22.32 -27.53
C LEU A 388 -15.28 22.82 -28.68
N ILE A 389 -14.43 23.84 -28.46
CA ILE A 389 -13.59 24.49 -29.50
C ILE A 389 -12.14 24.02 -29.44
N GLY A 390 -11.64 23.68 -28.24
CA GLY A 390 -10.27 23.22 -28.04
C GLY A 390 -10.17 22.22 -26.88
N ASN A 391 -8.98 21.68 -26.65
CA ASN A 391 -8.72 20.85 -25.48
C ASN A 391 -7.38 21.18 -24.82
N VAL A 392 -7.30 20.84 -23.53
CA VAL A 392 -6.07 20.77 -22.74
C VAL A 392 -6.00 19.36 -22.20
N SER A 393 -4.98 18.62 -22.62
CA SER A 393 -4.75 17.23 -22.20
C SER A 393 -3.33 17.04 -21.70
N GLY A 394 -3.12 15.96 -20.95
CA GLY A 394 -1.81 15.62 -20.40
C GLY A 394 -1.88 14.39 -19.50
N TYR A 395 -0.78 14.17 -18.80
CA TYR A 395 -0.61 13.10 -17.83
C TYR A 395 -0.11 13.68 -16.50
N ILE A 396 -0.34 12.94 -15.42
CA ILE A 396 0.31 13.18 -14.12
C ILE A 396 0.96 11.90 -13.62
N ASP A 397 2.03 12.10 -12.86
CA ASP A 397 2.64 11.07 -12.02
C ASP A 397 1.92 11.01 -10.67
N LEU A 398 1.77 9.80 -10.12
CA LEU A 398 1.37 9.57 -8.72
C LEU A 398 2.61 9.20 -7.89
N ASP A 399 2.45 8.97 -6.58
CA ASP A 399 3.57 8.49 -5.75
C ASP A 399 3.93 7.06 -6.18
N ILE A 400 5.09 6.91 -6.82
CA ILE A 400 5.49 5.64 -7.42
C ILE A 400 5.90 4.65 -6.32
N SER A 401 5.16 3.55 -6.21
CA SER A 401 5.34 2.44 -5.26
C SER A 401 6.54 1.52 -5.58
N VAL A 402 7.14 1.69 -6.76
CA VAL A 402 8.26 0.91 -7.30
C VAL A 402 9.46 1.83 -7.50
N ASP A 403 10.65 1.40 -7.05
CA ASP A 403 11.87 2.20 -7.23
C ASP A 403 12.40 2.10 -8.67
N TYR A 404 11.85 2.92 -9.58
CA TYR A 404 12.35 3.03 -10.94
C TYR A 404 13.60 3.92 -11.02
N CYS A 405 14.55 3.53 -11.87
CA CYS A 405 15.74 4.33 -12.14
C CYS A 405 15.36 5.66 -12.82
N LYS A 406 15.29 6.75 -12.06
CA LYS A 406 14.80 8.06 -12.56
C LYS A 406 15.82 8.80 -13.45
N SER A 407 17.10 8.52 -13.28
CA SER A 407 18.20 9.05 -14.08
C SER A 407 19.50 8.30 -13.79
N LYS A 408 20.52 8.50 -14.62
CA LYS A 408 21.89 8.03 -14.37
C LYS A 408 22.46 8.43 -13.00
N ALA A 409 22.08 9.61 -12.47
CA ALA A 409 22.58 10.10 -11.18
C ALA A 409 21.86 9.45 -9.97
N LEU A 410 20.73 8.79 -10.22
CA LEU A 410 19.91 8.08 -9.23
C LEU A 410 19.82 6.58 -9.57
N LEU A 411 20.78 6.07 -10.34
CA LEU A 411 20.85 4.69 -10.78
C LEU A 411 21.46 3.82 -9.66
N THR A 412 20.68 2.89 -9.14
CA THR A 412 21.10 1.89 -8.15
C THR A 412 21.17 0.49 -8.79
N PRO A 413 21.82 -0.50 -8.15
CA PRO A 413 21.75 -1.89 -8.58
C PRO A 413 20.31 -2.42 -8.67
N ASP A 414 19.46 -2.00 -7.73
CA ASP A 414 18.15 -2.61 -7.47
C ASP A 414 16.97 -1.87 -8.11
N CYS A 415 17.18 -0.65 -8.64
CA CYS A 415 16.11 0.08 -9.31
C CYS A 415 15.72 -0.57 -10.64
N ILE A 416 14.45 -0.41 -11.05
CA ILE A 416 13.96 -1.01 -12.30
C ILE A 416 14.13 -0.02 -13.46
N CYS A 417 14.66 -0.48 -14.58
CA CYS A 417 14.68 0.29 -15.83
C CYS A 417 13.34 0.16 -16.56
N TYR A 418 12.55 1.23 -16.59
CA TYR A 418 11.20 1.24 -17.15
C TYR A 418 11.18 1.60 -18.64
N GLU A 419 10.61 0.73 -19.48
CA GLU A 419 10.62 0.87 -20.94
C GLU A 419 9.84 2.07 -21.49
N TYR A 420 8.80 2.52 -20.79
CA TYR A 420 8.00 3.67 -21.18
C TYR A 420 8.48 5.00 -20.56
N TYR A 421 9.61 5.00 -19.84
CA TYR A 421 10.15 6.23 -19.25
C TYR A 421 10.96 7.07 -20.25
N ILE A 422 10.27 8.00 -20.93
CA ILE A 422 10.87 8.84 -21.98
C ILE A 422 12.06 9.70 -21.53
N LYS A 423 12.18 10.01 -20.22
CA LYS A 423 13.26 10.86 -19.67
C LYS A 423 14.58 10.09 -19.43
N TYR A 424 14.53 8.75 -19.31
CA TYR A 424 15.71 7.90 -19.17
C TYR A 424 15.46 6.55 -19.86
N PRO A 425 15.67 6.46 -21.19
CA PRO A 425 15.25 5.33 -21.99
C PRO A 425 15.82 3.98 -21.52
N VAL A 426 15.01 2.92 -21.56
CA VAL A 426 15.41 1.59 -21.03
C VAL A 426 16.69 1.04 -21.64
N GLU A 427 16.95 1.22 -22.94
CA GLU A 427 18.22 0.78 -23.55
C GLU A 427 19.43 1.48 -22.92
N GLN A 428 19.32 2.76 -22.59
CA GLN A 428 20.36 3.50 -21.89
C GLN A 428 20.43 3.08 -20.43
N CYS A 429 19.29 2.99 -19.75
CA CYS A 429 19.20 2.60 -18.34
C CYS A 429 19.79 1.20 -18.10
N VAL A 430 19.34 0.17 -18.82
CA VAL A 430 19.82 -1.22 -18.69
C VAL A 430 21.30 -1.31 -19.01
N LYS A 431 21.77 -0.59 -20.04
CA LYS A 431 23.20 -0.55 -20.40
C LYS A 431 24.05 0.09 -19.29
N GLU A 432 23.58 1.17 -18.69
CA GLU A 432 24.28 1.84 -17.60
C GLU A 432 24.19 1.03 -16.29
N GLN A 433 23.08 0.35 -16.03
CA GLN A 433 22.88 -0.55 -14.89
C GLN A 433 23.79 -1.77 -14.97
N LEU A 434 23.87 -2.43 -16.14
CA LEU A 434 24.79 -3.56 -16.39
C LEU A 434 26.27 -3.17 -16.18
N CYS A 435 26.65 -1.93 -16.48
CA CYS A 435 28.01 -1.44 -16.18
C CYS A 435 28.29 -1.31 -14.66
N ILE A 436 27.25 -1.27 -13.81
CA ILE A 436 27.33 -1.21 -12.34
C ILE A 436 27.19 -2.60 -11.69
N THR A 437 26.25 -3.43 -12.16
CA THR A 437 25.85 -4.67 -11.47
C THR A 437 26.69 -5.90 -11.80
N ASP A 438 27.08 -6.09 -13.08
CA ASP A 438 27.87 -7.25 -13.48
C ASP A 438 29.36 -6.86 -13.56
N LEU A 439 30.10 -7.01 -12.46
CA LEU A 439 31.56 -6.82 -12.47
C LEU A 439 32.32 -7.93 -13.23
N GLY A 440 31.68 -9.06 -13.54
CA GLY A 440 32.32 -10.28 -14.04
C GLY A 440 32.37 -10.39 -15.57
N ASN A 441 31.29 -10.05 -16.29
CA ASN A 441 31.15 -10.33 -17.72
C ASN A 441 31.24 -9.08 -18.64
N GLN A 442 31.92 -8.01 -18.22
CA GLN A 442 31.94 -6.75 -18.98
C GLN A 442 32.84 -6.82 -20.23
N THR A 443 32.26 -7.14 -21.38
CA THR A 443 32.94 -7.10 -22.69
C THR A 443 32.98 -5.68 -23.30
N ALA A 444 33.97 -5.47 -24.19
CA ALA A 444 34.22 -4.19 -24.85
C ALA A 444 33.09 -3.70 -25.79
N SER A 445 32.12 -4.55 -26.14
CA SER A 445 30.94 -4.14 -26.92
C SER A 445 29.92 -3.36 -26.08
N ASN A 446 29.76 -3.69 -24.80
CA ASN A 446 28.57 -3.32 -24.03
C ASN A 446 28.76 -2.04 -23.21
N CYS A 447 29.98 -1.77 -22.73
CA CYS A 447 30.31 -0.55 -21.98
C CYS A 447 31.40 0.25 -22.73
N PRO A 448 31.06 1.25 -23.59
CA PRO A 448 32.03 1.89 -24.49
C PRO A 448 33.16 2.65 -23.77
N GLN A 449 32.95 3.09 -22.52
CA GLN A 449 34.00 3.64 -21.66
C GLN A 449 35.08 2.61 -21.26
N LYS A 450 34.89 1.32 -21.56
CA LYS A 450 35.85 0.23 -21.36
C LYS A 450 36.56 -0.28 -22.64
N ARG A 451 36.20 0.19 -23.85
CA ARG A 451 36.80 -0.32 -25.10
C ARG A 451 38.33 -0.31 -25.10
N CYS A 452 38.93 0.80 -24.73
CA CYS A 452 40.39 0.96 -24.67
C CYS A 452 41.06 0.28 -23.45
N LYS A 453 40.34 -0.52 -22.65
CA LYS A 453 40.82 -1.00 -21.34
C LYS A 453 40.87 -2.53 -21.18
N PHE A 454 40.23 -3.33 -22.05
CA PHE A 454 40.11 -4.80 -21.83
C PHE A 454 40.36 -5.72 -23.05
N ASP A 455 40.25 -5.28 -24.30
CA ASP A 455 40.62 -6.10 -25.48
C ASP A 455 41.33 -5.23 -26.53
N LEU A 456 42.67 -5.24 -26.48
CA LEU A 456 43.51 -4.45 -27.40
C LEU A 456 44.14 -5.28 -28.52
N VAL A 457 44.26 -6.61 -28.37
CA VAL A 457 44.97 -7.48 -29.32
C VAL A 457 44.38 -7.39 -30.73
N HIS A 458 43.06 -7.32 -30.82
CA HIS A 458 42.32 -7.39 -32.08
C HIS A 458 41.95 -6.01 -32.67
N GLN A 459 42.41 -4.92 -32.06
CA GLN A 459 42.03 -3.55 -32.43
C GLN A 459 43.12 -2.86 -33.26
N GLN A 460 42.71 -2.13 -34.30
CA GLN A 460 43.62 -1.30 -35.10
C GLN A 460 44.04 -0.03 -34.35
N VAL A 461 45.24 0.48 -34.64
CA VAL A 461 45.82 1.65 -33.95
C VAL A 461 45.02 2.94 -34.20
N SER A 462 44.25 3.01 -35.30
CA SER A 462 43.31 4.10 -35.59
C SER A 462 42.13 4.16 -34.62
N ASP A 463 41.70 3.01 -34.10
CA ASP A 463 40.45 2.87 -33.36
C ASP A 463 40.70 2.78 -31.85
N CYS A 464 41.87 2.26 -31.46
CA CYS A 464 42.38 2.24 -30.08
C CYS A 464 43.91 2.47 -30.10
N PRO A 465 44.41 3.63 -29.62
CA PRO A 465 45.84 3.93 -29.52
C PRO A 465 46.63 2.84 -28.77
N CYS A 466 47.91 2.65 -29.11
CA CYS A 466 48.79 1.73 -28.35
C CYS A 466 48.86 2.15 -26.87
N LEU A 467 48.73 1.20 -25.94
CA LEU A 467 48.90 1.48 -24.52
C LEU A 467 50.35 1.84 -24.18
N SER A 468 50.49 2.70 -23.18
CA SER A 468 51.77 3.04 -22.56
C SER A 468 52.41 1.91 -21.74
N THR A 469 51.73 0.77 -21.61
CA THR A 469 52.12 -0.35 -20.74
C THR A 469 51.63 -1.66 -21.31
N GLY A 470 52.44 -2.71 -21.28
CA GLY A 470 51.97 -4.08 -21.53
C GLY A 470 50.98 -4.25 -22.68
N ASP A 471 51.07 -3.43 -23.75
CA ASP A 471 50.17 -3.55 -24.89
C ASP A 471 50.48 -4.91 -25.54
N PRO A 472 49.51 -5.82 -25.63
CA PRO A 472 49.78 -7.15 -26.14
C PRO A 472 50.09 -7.17 -27.65
N ARG A 473 50.05 -6.00 -28.33
CA ARG A 473 50.54 -5.77 -29.70
C ARG A 473 52.01 -5.29 -29.78
N ALA A 474 52.71 -5.18 -28.65
CA ALA A 474 54.12 -4.76 -28.58
C ALA A 474 55.08 -5.77 -29.26
N ASN A 475 56.24 -5.29 -29.72
CA ASN A 475 57.19 -6.01 -30.60
C ASN A 475 56.64 -6.36 -32.01
N GLY A 476 55.54 -5.74 -32.43
CA GLY A 476 54.91 -5.95 -33.73
C GLY A 476 54.35 -4.65 -34.28
N THR A 477 53.02 -4.51 -34.28
CA THR A 477 52.33 -3.29 -34.72
C THR A 477 52.48 -2.13 -33.73
N CYS A 478 52.75 -2.41 -32.44
CA CYS A 478 53.18 -1.41 -31.44
C CYS A 478 54.67 -1.66 -31.04
N PRO A 479 55.42 -0.63 -30.59
CA PRO A 479 56.87 -0.76 -30.37
C PRO A 479 57.29 -1.61 -29.15
N ALA A 480 58.56 -2.02 -29.12
CA ALA A 480 59.20 -2.85 -28.07
C ALA A 480 59.44 -2.10 -26.75
N TYR A 481 59.38 -2.77 -25.58
CA TYR A 481 59.51 -2.12 -24.26
C TYR A 481 60.94 -2.20 -23.63
N CYS A 482 61.42 -1.12 -22.98
CA CYS A 482 62.79 -1.00 -22.43
C CYS A 482 63.02 -1.61 -21.01
N ASP A 483 64.30 -1.70 -20.58
CA ASP A 483 64.79 -2.21 -19.28
C ASP A 483 65.68 -1.23 -18.49
N LYS A 484 65.66 -1.34 -17.15
CA LYS A 484 66.33 -0.41 -16.21
C LYS A 484 67.84 -0.46 -16.32
N GLY A 485 68.48 0.70 -16.45
CA GLY A 485 69.93 0.86 -16.62
C GLY A 485 70.44 0.55 -18.03
N ASN A 486 69.62 -0.03 -18.92
CA ASN A 486 70.04 -0.49 -20.25
C ASN A 486 69.12 0.00 -21.40
N VAL A 487 68.82 1.30 -21.38
CA VAL A 487 67.94 1.96 -22.36
C VAL A 487 68.64 2.31 -23.69
N THR A 488 67.97 2.03 -24.82
CA THR A 488 68.45 2.30 -26.20
C THR A 488 67.42 3.10 -27.01
N THR A 489 67.82 3.81 -28.08
CA THR A 489 66.94 4.80 -28.75
C THR A 489 65.62 4.25 -29.31
N GLN A 490 65.54 2.98 -29.74
CA GLN A 490 64.37 2.44 -30.46
C GLN A 490 63.27 1.77 -29.60
N CYS A 491 63.49 1.50 -28.30
CA CYS A 491 62.44 0.94 -27.44
C CYS A 491 61.46 2.01 -26.91
N ALA A 492 60.16 1.71 -26.87
CA ALA A 492 59.18 2.41 -26.06
C ALA A 492 59.35 2.10 -24.57
N CYS A 493 58.78 2.94 -23.72
CA CYS A 493 58.81 2.75 -22.28
C CYS A 493 57.50 2.09 -21.79
N ASP A 494 57.57 1.27 -20.75
CA ASP A 494 56.46 0.48 -20.20
C ASP A 494 56.08 0.98 -18.78
N SER A 495 54.82 1.35 -18.54
CA SER A 495 54.38 1.91 -17.26
C SER A 495 53.78 0.91 -16.27
N ASN A 496 53.79 -0.40 -16.59
CA ASN A 496 53.43 -1.46 -15.63
C ASN A 496 54.64 -2.32 -15.21
N LYS A 497 55.85 -2.00 -15.68
CA LYS A 497 57.06 -2.77 -15.37
C LYS A 497 57.51 -2.46 -13.94
N GLU A 498 57.39 -3.44 -13.05
CA GLU A 498 57.72 -3.27 -11.62
C GLU A 498 59.15 -2.76 -11.43
N GLY A 499 59.29 -1.69 -10.66
CA GLY A 499 60.57 -1.03 -10.40
C GLY A 499 61.14 -0.20 -11.55
N PHE A 500 60.53 -0.17 -12.75
CA PHE A 500 60.99 0.64 -13.89
C PHE A 500 59.86 1.24 -14.73
N THR A 501 59.25 2.31 -14.23
CA THR A 501 58.07 2.95 -14.84
C THR A 501 58.37 3.63 -16.19
N VAL A 502 57.32 3.97 -16.97
CA VAL A 502 57.45 4.76 -18.21
C VAL A 502 58.28 6.01 -17.99
N GLN A 503 58.04 6.72 -16.88
CA GLN A 503 58.76 7.93 -16.56
C GLN A 503 60.22 7.61 -16.25
N GLN A 504 60.53 6.62 -15.41
CA GLN A 504 61.93 6.22 -15.15
C GLN A 504 62.68 5.82 -16.43
N CYS A 505 62.02 5.14 -17.37
CA CYS A 505 62.58 4.79 -18.67
C CYS A 505 62.81 5.98 -19.61
N LYS A 506 61.86 6.92 -19.67
CA LYS A 506 62.01 8.16 -20.47
C LYS A 506 63.09 9.05 -19.86
N LEU A 507 63.15 9.13 -18.53
CA LEU A 507 64.17 9.83 -17.74
C LEU A 507 65.57 9.27 -17.97
N GLU A 508 65.79 7.95 -17.81
CA GLU A 508 67.14 7.37 -17.98
C GLU A 508 67.71 7.60 -19.38
N LYS A 509 66.87 7.56 -20.43
CA LYS A 509 67.29 7.90 -21.79
C LYS A 509 67.73 9.35 -21.90
N ALA A 510 66.92 10.25 -21.36
CA ALA A 510 67.09 11.67 -21.50
C ALA A 510 68.31 12.15 -20.69
N CYS A 511 68.42 11.74 -19.43
CA CYS A 511 69.59 11.95 -18.57
C CYS A 511 70.92 11.51 -19.18
N LYS A 512 70.94 10.37 -19.88
CA LYS A 512 72.20 9.79 -20.38
C LYS A 512 72.71 10.43 -21.66
N PHE A 513 71.84 11.08 -22.45
CA PHE A 513 72.18 11.57 -23.80
C PHE A 513 71.82 13.04 -24.08
N ASP A 514 71.13 13.75 -23.19
CA ASP A 514 70.69 15.15 -23.38
C ASP A 514 70.85 16.04 -22.12
N LEU A 515 71.69 15.63 -21.18
CA LEU A 515 71.81 16.13 -19.78
C LEU A 515 71.74 17.66 -19.57
N TYR A 516 72.20 18.48 -20.53
CA TYR A 516 72.13 19.95 -20.51
C TYR A 516 70.70 20.51 -20.56
N ASN A 517 69.77 19.75 -21.15
CA ASN A 517 68.37 20.13 -21.31
C ASN A 517 67.42 19.45 -20.29
N GLN A 518 67.91 18.53 -19.46
CA GLN A 518 67.13 17.60 -18.63
C GLN A 518 66.78 18.08 -17.22
N THR A 519 65.98 17.31 -16.47
CA THR A 519 65.49 17.67 -15.11
C THR A 519 65.85 16.68 -13.97
N SER A 520 65.31 16.79 -12.74
CA SER A 520 65.98 16.52 -11.42
C SER A 520 65.31 15.45 -10.59
N SER A 521 63.99 15.50 -10.67
CA SER A 521 63.17 14.36 -11.05
C SER A 521 63.87 13.32 -11.93
N ASP A 522 64.77 13.71 -12.84
CA ASP A 522 65.33 12.81 -13.85
C ASP A 522 66.70 12.27 -13.45
N CYS A 523 67.63 13.15 -13.05
CA CYS A 523 68.98 12.78 -12.59
C CYS A 523 69.42 13.56 -11.31
N PRO A 524 70.43 13.11 -10.52
CA PRO A 524 70.67 13.59 -9.13
C PRO A 524 71.75 14.70 -8.91
N CYS A 525 71.99 15.06 -7.63
CA CYS A 525 72.37 16.41 -7.14
C CYS A 525 73.85 16.82 -7.20
N LEU A 526 74.16 18.08 -7.54
CA LEU A 526 75.31 18.81 -7.00
C LEU A 526 74.84 19.64 -5.80
N SER A 527 75.48 19.42 -4.65
CA SER A 527 75.03 19.89 -3.32
C SER A 527 75.01 21.42 -3.12
N THR A 528 75.54 22.19 -4.07
CA THR A 528 75.33 23.64 -4.24
C THR A 528 75.56 23.96 -5.72
N ALA A 529 74.73 24.82 -6.32
CA ALA A 529 74.94 25.38 -7.67
C ALA A 529 75.20 24.33 -8.77
N ASP A 530 74.36 23.30 -8.86
CA ASP A 530 74.23 22.53 -10.09
C ASP A 530 73.94 23.47 -11.28
N PRO A 531 74.62 23.33 -12.45
CA PRO A 531 74.29 24.09 -13.67
C PRO A 531 72.83 23.95 -14.12
N ARG A 532 72.10 23.02 -13.51
CA ARG A 532 70.70 22.73 -13.73
C ARG A 532 69.92 22.76 -12.40
N GLN A 533 70.30 23.46 -11.32
CA GLN A 533 69.69 23.22 -9.98
C GLN A 533 68.15 23.21 -9.96
N ASN A 534 67.52 22.14 -9.43
CA ASN A 534 66.10 21.79 -9.58
C ASN A 534 65.52 21.72 -11.01
N LYS A 535 66.20 22.23 -12.06
CA LYS A 535 66.23 21.50 -13.33
C LYS A 535 66.71 20.07 -13.00
N THR A 536 67.99 19.71 -12.82
CA THR A 536 68.59 18.34 -12.72
C THR A 536 69.24 17.88 -11.39
N CYS A 537 68.92 18.43 -10.20
CA CYS A 537 69.57 18.09 -8.94
C CYS A 537 68.67 18.24 -7.67
N PRO A 538 68.54 17.23 -6.76
CA PRO A 538 67.77 17.23 -5.50
C PRO A 538 67.69 18.52 -4.68
N PRO A 539 66.47 18.86 -4.24
CA PRO A 539 66.21 20.10 -3.53
C PRO A 539 66.72 20.02 -2.10
N TYR A 540 67.00 21.20 -1.54
CA TYR A 540 66.91 21.36 -0.10
C TYR A 540 65.50 21.03 0.37
N CYS A 541 65.33 20.51 1.58
CA CYS A 541 64.02 20.17 2.11
C CYS A 541 63.06 21.37 2.02
N ILE A 542 61.86 21.13 1.53
CA ILE A 542 60.79 22.14 1.41
C ILE A 542 59.71 21.81 2.44
N ARG A 543 59.15 22.85 3.06
CA ARG A 543 58.13 22.74 4.13
C ARG A 543 56.87 22.02 3.63
N GLY A 544 56.48 20.96 4.33
CA GLY A 544 55.38 20.06 3.99
C GLY A 544 55.78 18.82 3.17
N TYR A 545 57.05 18.69 2.77
CA TYR A 545 57.54 17.63 1.87
C TYR A 545 58.94 17.09 2.26
N ALA A 546 59.32 17.16 3.54
CA ALA A 546 60.59 16.60 4.00
C ALA A 546 60.66 15.07 3.82
N THR A 547 61.58 14.60 2.98
CA THR A 547 61.90 13.17 2.84
C THR A 547 63.10 12.77 3.71
N SER A 548 63.24 11.48 4.03
CA SER A 548 64.37 10.99 4.85
C SER A 548 65.74 11.31 4.23
N ASN A 549 65.78 11.44 2.90
CA ASN A 549 66.93 11.74 2.07
C ASN A 549 67.02 13.19 1.54
N CYS A 550 66.11 14.11 1.92
CA CYS A 550 66.34 15.54 1.65
C CYS A 550 67.30 16.14 2.69
N THR A 551 67.97 17.23 2.30
CA THR A 551 68.92 17.99 3.13
C THR A 551 68.31 19.32 3.50
N CYS A 552 68.15 19.63 4.79
CA CYS A 552 67.60 20.93 5.21
C CYS A 552 68.55 22.06 4.77
N ASP A 553 68.03 23.11 4.12
CA ASP A 553 68.82 24.31 3.83
C ASP A 553 69.21 24.99 5.15
N SER A 554 70.49 25.34 5.30
CA SER A 554 70.99 26.03 6.47
C SER A 554 70.81 27.56 6.42
N ASN A 555 70.42 28.13 5.27
CA ASN A 555 70.38 29.57 5.03
C ASN A 555 68.99 30.13 4.65
N LEU A 556 67.91 29.33 4.69
CA LEU A 556 66.57 29.76 4.23
C LEU A 556 65.70 30.35 5.38
N PRO A 557 65.39 31.66 5.42
CA PRO A 557 64.76 32.28 6.60
C PRO A 557 63.28 31.90 6.84
N SER A 558 62.58 31.43 5.81
CA SER A 558 61.14 31.11 5.84
C SER A 558 60.82 29.64 6.18
N TYR A 559 61.84 28.78 6.17
CA TYR A 559 61.76 27.39 6.64
C TYR A 559 63.02 27.04 7.44
N PRO A 560 63.09 27.49 8.71
CA PRO A 560 64.28 27.32 9.53
C PRO A 560 64.62 25.85 9.77
N ILE A 561 65.91 25.56 9.98
CA ILE A 561 66.43 24.19 10.09
C ILE A 561 65.71 23.36 11.17
N ASP A 562 65.36 23.98 12.31
CA ASP A 562 64.61 23.32 13.40
C ASP A 562 63.20 22.91 12.99
N GLN A 563 62.55 23.68 12.12
CA GLN A 563 61.23 23.35 11.59
C GLN A 563 61.32 22.21 10.56
N CYS A 564 62.39 22.18 9.77
CA CYS A 564 62.70 21.09 8.84
C CYS A 564 63.04 19.77 9.55
N LEU A 565 63.87 19.83 10.60
CA LEU A 565 64.21 18.67 11.42
C LEU A 565 62.99 18.16 12.19
N LYS A 566 62.12 19.05 12.67
CA LYS A 566 60.85 18.67 13.31
C LYS A 566 59.94 17.90 12.34
N GLU A 567 59.76 18.39 11.12
CA GLU A 567 58.98 17.71 10.07
C GLU A 567 59.57 16.33 9.74
N LYS A 568 60.90 16.22 9.66
CA LYS A 568 61.62 14.97 9.41
C LYS A 568 61.47 13.96 10.56
N ASN A 569 61.61 14.40 11.81
CA ASN A 569 61.44 13.56 13.00
C ASN A 569 60.01 13.02 13.12
N CYS A 570 59.00 13.85 12.82
CA CYS A 570 57.60 13.41 12.80
C CYS A 570 57.24 12.46 11.65
N SER A 571 58.06 12.41 10.60
CA SER A 571 57.80 11.57 9.42
C SER A 571 58.58 10.25 9.44
N PHE A 572 59.69 10.15 10.18
CA PHE A 572 60.59 8.99 10.13
C PHE A 572 61.04 8.41 11.49
N GLU A 573 60.93 9.16 12.60
CA GLU A 573 61.29 8.67 13.96
C GLU A 573 60.12 8.76 14.97
N LEU A 574 58.90 8.70 14.45
CA LEU A 574 57.67 9.07 15.15
C LEU A 574 57.46 8.38 16.51
N ILE A 575 57.85 7.11 16.65
CA ILE A 575 57.66 6.31 17.87
C ILE A 575 58.36 6.90 19.11
N ASN A 576 59.44 7.68 18.91
CA ASN A 576 60.23 8.31 19.97
C ASN A 576 59.83 9.77 20.24
N GLN A 577 58.79 10.30 19.57
CA GLN A 577 58.40 11.72 19.64
C GLN A 577 57.16 11.94 20.51
N SER A 578 57.18 12.99 21.34
CA SER A 578 56.03 13.37 22.17
C SER A 578 54.92 14.03 21.36
N VAL A 579 53.68 13.99 21.86
CA VAL A 579 52.48 14.54 21.18
C VAL A 579 52.56 16.05 20.94
N ALA A 580 53.23 16.77 21.85
CA ALA A 580 53.47 18.21 21.71
C ALA A 580 54.50 18.55 20.63
N ASN A 581 55.38 17.59 20.26
CA ASN A 581 56.32 17.77 19.17
C ASN A 581 55.74 17.27 17.85
N CYS A 582 55.21 16.05 17.82
CA CYS A 582 54.61 15.45 16.64
C CYS A 582 53.16 15.04 16.96
N PRO A 583 52.16 15.73 16.38
CA PRO A 583 50.76 15.32 16.49
C PRO A 583 50.55 13.86 16.10
N CYS A 584 49.48 13.26 16.59
CA CYS A 584 49.13 11.88 16.25
C CYS A 584 48.76 11.77 14.76
N LEU A 585 49.25 10.74 14.07
CA LEU A 585 48.82 10.48 12.70
C LEU A 585 47.35 10.05 12.66
N ALA A 586 46.74 10.14 11.48
CA ALA A 586 45.35 9.73 11.27
C ALA A 586 45.17 8.20 11.30
N THR A 587 46.22 7.44 11.01
CA THR A 587 46.20 5.98 10.84
C THR A 587 47.57 5.40 11.20
N GLY A 588 47.62 4.23 11.83
CA GLY A 588 48.87 3.49 12.04
C GLY A 588 49.96 4.19 12.87
N ASP A 589 49.63 5.23 13.65
CA ASP A 589 50.61 5.86 14.56
C ASP A 589 51.11 4.82 15.57
N PRO A 590 52.43 4.56 15.66
CA PRO A 590 52.99 3.55 16.55
C PRO A 590 52.83 3.90 18.04
N ARG A 591 52.32 5.10 18.38
CA ARG A 591 52.02 5.57 19.74
C ARG A 591 50.53 5.46 20.12
N ALA A 592 49.68 4.94 19.22
CA ALA A 592 48.24 4.83 19.43
C ALA A 592 47.88 3.89 20.60
N GLY A 593 46.90 4.29 21.42
CA GLY A 593 46.51 3.59 22.64
C GLY A 593 47.33 3.95 23.89
N GLY A 594 48.30 4.86 23.76
CA GLY A 594 49.08 5.40 24.87
C GLY A 594 49.11 6.93 24.85
N ALA A 595 50.14 7.50 24.22
CA ALA A 595 50.27 8.96 24.07
C ALA A 595 49.33 9.53 22.97
N CYS A 596 48.86 8.68 22.06
CA CYS A 596 47.91 9.03 21.01
C CYS A 596 46.58 8.27 21.17
N PRO A 597 45.43 8.85 20.75
CA PRO A 597 44.15 8.15 20.76
C PRO A 597 44.24 6.80 20.03
N ALA A 598 43.55 5.79 20.54
CA ALA A 598 43.44 4.50 19.87
C ALA A 598 42.60 4.63 18.58
N TYR A 599 42.89 3.84 17.56
CA TYR A 599 42.02 3.74 16.37
C TYR A 599 40.88 2.75 16.62
N CYS A 600 39.74 2.99 15.98
CA CYS A 600 38.59 2.13 16.12
C CYS A 600 38.78 0.82 15.34
N ILE A 601 38.72 -0.31 16.04
CA ILE A 601 38.69 -1.65 15.42
C ILE A 601 37.23 -2.01 15.12
N LYS A 602 36.95 -2.59 13.94
CA LYS A 602 35.61 -3.03 13.52
C LYS A 602 34.93 -3.93 14.56
N GLY A 603 33.75 -3.54 15.04
CA GLY A 603 33.01 -4.23 16.10
C GLY A 603 33.49 -3.95 17.53
N GLN A 604 34.56 -3.18 17.71
CA GLN A 604 35.13 -2.80 19.01
C GLN A 604 35.30 -1.29 19.17
N ALA A 605 34.62 -0.46 18.37
CA ALA A 605 34.74 1.00 18.48
C ALA A 605 34.37 1.48 19.90
N THR A 606 35.21 2.34 20.49
CA THR A 606 34.95 3.08 21.74
C THR A 606 34.46 4.50 21.42
N SER A 607 33.95 5.23 22.41
CA SER A 607 33.56 6.64 22.24
C SER A 607 34.76 7.51 21.81
N ASP A 608 35.95 7.15 22.29
CA ASP A 608 37.14 7.99 22.25
C ASP A 608 38.13 7.56 21.16
N CYS A 609 37.90 6.41 20.51
CA CYS A 609 38.73 5.97 19.39
C CYS A 609 38.51 6.84 18.14
N VAL A 610 39.53 6.95 17.29
CA VAL A 610 39.47 7.70 16.03
C VAL A 610 39.16 6.76 14.88
N CYS A 611 38.23 7.16 13.99
CA CYS A 611 37.88 6.40 12.80
C CYS A 611 38.93 6.58 11.71
N ASP A 612 39.54 5.46 11.32
CA ASP A 612 40.66 5.33 10.38
C ASP A 612 40.12 5.15 8.93
N PHE A 613 40.84 5.65 7.91
CA PHE A 613 40.45 5.53 6.49
C PHE A 613 40.95 4.24 5.81
N TYR A 614 41.99 3.63 6.36
CA TYR A 614 42.78 2.58 5.71
C TYR A 614 42.52 1.17 6.28
N ILE A 615 41.54 0.99 7.16
CA ILE A 615 41.11 -0.33 7.62
C ILE A 615 40.33 -1.02 6.48
N PRO A 616 40.82 -2.14 5.91
CA PRO A 616 40.11 -2.85 4.85
C PRO A 616 38.72 -3.29 5.34
N ASP A 617 37.72 -3.14 4.48
CA ASP A 617 36.31 -3.45 4.76
C ASP A 617 35.69 -2.73 5.98
N TYR A 618 36.28 -1.61 6.44
CA TYR A 618 35.75 -0.77 7.50
C TYR A 618 36.04 0.71 7.24
N THR A 619 35.26 1.30 6.34
CA THR A 619 35.40 2.70 5.91
C THR A 619 35.12 3.69 7.05
N ILE A 620 35.59 4.95 6.94
CA ILE A 620 35.21 6.02 7.87
C ILE A 620 33.69 6.11 8.03
N ALA A 621 32.92 5.98 6.95
CA ALA A 621 31.45 6.02 7.03
C ALA A 621 30.89 4.86 7.88
N GLN A 622 31.41 3.64 7.71
CA GLN A 622 31.03 2.48 8.53
C GLN A 622 31.45 2.64 10.00
N CYS A 623 32.64 3.20 10.26
CA CYS A 623 33.12 3.44 11.62
C CYS A 623 32.37 4.58 12.33
N GLN A 624 32.13 5.70 11.65
CA GLN A 624 31.32 6.80 12.17
C GLN A 624 29.89 6.32 12.44
N LYS A 625 29.34 5.46 11.58
CA LYS A 625 28.05 4.80 11.79
C LYS A 625 28.09 3.86 13.00
N GLU A 626 29.11 3.01 13.17
CA GLU A 626 29.28 2.18 14.38
C GLU A 626 29.35 3.04 15.66
N LYS A 627 30.15 4.10 15.67
CA LYS A 627 30.25 5.04 16.80
C LYS A 627 28.92 5.76 17.06
N ALA A 628 28.22 6.20 16.02
CA ALA A 628 26.92 6.86 16.15
C ALA A 628 25.87 5.90 16.73
N CYS A 629 25.79 4.67 16.25
CA CYS A 629 24.88 3.65 16.77
C CYS A 629 25.22 3.19 18.20
N LYS A 630 26.49 3.28 18.62
CA LYS A 630 26.93 2.80 19.94
C LYS A 630 26.97 3.88 21.03
N TYR A 631 27.20 5.15 20.66
CA TYR A 631 27.41 6.26 21.61
C TYR A 631 26.54 7.49 21.38
N ASN A 632 25.92 7.66 20.20
CA ASN A 632 25.04 8.80 19.89
C ASN A 632 23.66 8.34 19.38
N LEU A 633 23.22 7.16 19.86
CA LEU A 633 22.08 6.43 19.31
C LEU A 633 20.79 7.24 19.30
N ILE A 634 20.57 8.09 20.31
CA ILE A 634 19.37 8.94 20.45
C ILE A 634 19.13 9.88 19.26
N ASN A 635 20.18 10.24 18.51
CA ASN A 635 20.13 11.16 17.37
C ASN A 635 20.15 10.45 16.01
N GLN A 636 20.00 9.11 15.96
CA GLN A 636 20.09 8.31 14.72
C GLN A 636 18.73 7.77 14.28
N THR A 637 18.49 7.64 12.98
CA THR A 637 17.27 7.01 12.45
C THR A 637 17.29 5.49 12.66
N SER A 638 16.12 4.85 12.62
CA SER A 638 15.99 3.38 12.67
C SER A 638 16.51 2.70 11.40
N MET A 639 16.63 3.42 10.28
CA MET A 639 17.27 2.98 9.03
C MET A 639 18.80 3.02 9.13
N ASP A 640 19.35 3.99 9.86
CA ASP A 640 20.80 4.09 10.09
C ASP A 640 21.26 3.12 11.17
N CYS A 641 20.62 3.16 12.33
CA CYS A 641 20.95 2.30 13.46
C CYS A 641 19.73 1.45 13.79
N PRO A 642 19.76 0.13 13.53
CA PRO A 642 18.68 -0.78 13.93
C PRO A 642 18.30 -0.56 15.38
N CYS A 643 17.00 -0.63 15.67
CA CYS A 643 16.49 -0.46 17.04
C CYS A 643 17.08 -1.55 17.94
N LEU A 644 17.66 -1.16 19.08
CA LEU A 644 18.17 -2.14 20.03
C LEU A 644 17.01 -2.94 20.63
N SER A 645 17.27 -4.20 21.00
CA SER A 645 16.26 -5.03 21.66
C SER A 645 16.01 -4.62 23.12
N THR A 646 16.85 -3.74 23.71
CA THR A 646 16.75 -3.27 25.11
C THR A 646 17.29 -1.85 25.24
N ASN A 647 16.65 -1.00 26.05
CA ASN A 647 17.13 0.35 26.41
C ASN A 647 17.52 1.27 25.21
N ASP A 648 16.94 1.10 24.02
CA ASP A 648 17.11 2.05 22.92
C ASP A 648 16.52 3.43 23.34
N PRO A 649 17.32 4.51 23.38
CA PRO A 649 16.85 5.83 23.80
C PRO A 649 15.84 6.47 22.83
N ARG A 650 15.56 5.82 21.69
CA ARG A 650 14.57 6.23 20.69
C ARG A 650 13.25 5.44 20.77
N ALA A 651 13.14 4.48 21.68
CA ALA A 651 11.94 3.67 21.87
C ALA A 651 10.72 4.55 22.17
N GLY A 652 9.60 4.30 21.49
CA GLY A 652 8.40 5.14 21.55
C GLY A 652 8.47 6.44 20.74
N LYS A 653 9.49 6.61 19.88
CA LYS A 653 9.60 7.73 18.92
C LYS A 653 9.94 7.24 17.51
N ALA A 654 11.21 6.96 17.24
CA ALA A 654 11.70 6.46 15.94
C ALA A 654 11.86 4.93 15.92
N CYS A 655 11.83 4.31 17.10
CA CYS A 655 11.78 2.87 17.32
C CYS A 655 10.49 2.52 18.06
N PRO A 656 9.93 1.31 17.87
CA PRO A 656 8.83 0.80 18.69
C PRO A 656 9.12 0.95 20.19
N SER A 657 8.08 1.20 20.99
CA SER A 657 8.20 1.21 22.45
C SER A 657 8.45 -0.20 22.98
N TYR A 658 9.14 -0.32 24.12
CA TYR A 658 9.21 -1.61 24.81
C TYR A 658 7.88 -1.92 25.51
N CYS A 659 7.49 -3.19 25.51
CA CYS A 659 6.27 -3.62 26.19
C CYS A 659 6.42 -3.47 27.71
N VAL A 660 5.45 -2.83 28.34
CA VAL A 660 5.35 -2.74 29.80
C VAL A 660 4.50 -3.92 30.29
N LYS A 661 4.95 -4.57 31.37
CA LYS A 661 4.24 -5.73 31.96
C LYS A 661 2.80 -5.35 32.35
N GLY A 662 1.83 -6.13 31.89
CA GLY A 662 0.40 -5.85 32.09
C GLY A 662 -0.18 -4.75 31.20
N GLN A 663 0.63 -4.09 30.36
CA GLN A 663 0.19 -3.21 29.27
C GLN A 663 1.03 -3.39 27.99
N PRO A 664 1.12 -4.60 27.40
CA PRO A 664 1.60 -4.73 26.03
C PRO A 664 0.61 -4.08 25.05
N THR A 665 1.11 -3.61 23.91
CA THR A 665 0.32 -3.31 22.71
C THR A 665 0.73 -4.30 21.61
N SER A 666 -0.04 -4.39 20.52
CA SER A 666 0.38 -5.16 19.33
C SER A 666 1.73 -4.68 18.77
N GLU A 667 2.03 -3.40 18.87
CA GLU A 667 3.18 -2.74 18.26
C GLU A 667 4.46 -2.72 19.11
N CYS A 668 4.36 -2.92 20.44
CA CYS A 668 5.53 -2.86 21.32
C CYS A 668 6.51 -4.04 21.12
N VAL A 669 7.79 -3.85 21.46
CA VAL A 669 8.83 -4.88 21.38
C VAL A 669 9.15 -5.45 22.76
N CYS A 670 9.37 -6.76 22.85
CA CYS A 670 9.73 -7.43 24.09
C CYS A 670 11.22 -7.24 24.42
N ASP A 671 11.51 -6.59 25.55
CA ASP A 671 12.87 -6.30 26.00
C ASP A 671 13.61 -7.59 26.41
N THR A 672 14.77 -7.85 25.79
CA THR A 672 15.57 -9.07 26.03
C THR A 672 16.36 -9.09 27.34
N ASN A 673 16.53 -7.94 28.03
CA ASN A 673 17.27 -7.79 29.29
C ASN A 673 16.35 -7.45 30.48
N SER A 674 15.03 -7.33 30.27
CA SER A 674 14.07 -7.05 31.34
C SER A 674 14.03 -8.16 32.39
N THR A 675 14.54 -7.84 33.59
CA THR A 675 14.62 -8.77 34.73
C THR A 675 13.26 -9.04 35.39
N GLY A 676 12.27 -8.18 35.19
CA GLY A 676 10.91 -8.31 35.74
C GLY A 676 9.84 -8.79 34.75
N PHE A 677 10.14 -8.77 33.46
CA PHE A 677 9.20 -9.12 32.38
C PHE A 677 9.96 -9.79 31.24
N THR A 678 10.14 -11.11 31.34
CA THR A 678 10.96 -11.87 30.40
C THR A 678 10.35 -11.86 28.99
N VAL A 679 11.17 -12.07 27.95
CA VAL A 679 10.71 -12.15 26.56
C VAL A 679 9.57 -13.16 26.39
N GLN A 680 9.64 -14.32 27.04
CA GLN A 680 8.56 -15.31 27.02
C GLN A 680 7.28 -14.80 27.68
N GLN A 681 7.36 -14.13 28.84
CA GLN A 681 6.19 -13.52 29.48
C GLN A 681 5.58 -12.42 28.59
N CYS A 682 6.42 -11.60 27.96
CA CYS A 682 5.98 -10.54 27.06
C CYS A 682 5.33 -11.08 25.79
N GLN A 683 5.95 -12.03 25.09
CA GLN A 683 5.37 -12.66 23.91
C GLN A 683 4.03 -13.33 24.22
N LYS A 684 3.92 -13.97 25.39
CA LYS A 684 2.68 -14.57 25.90
C LYS A 684 1.60 -13.52 26.18
N GLU A 685 1.92 -12.43 26.88
CA GLU A 685 0.98 -11.33 27.10
C GLU A 685 0.55 -10.65 25.78
N LYS A 686 1.44 -10.55 24.77
CA LYS A 686 1.06 -10.05 23.43
C LYS A 686 0.07 -10.98 22.73
N LEU A 687 0.25 -12.31 22.82
CA LEU A 687 -0.71 -13.28 22.25
C LEU A 687 -2.10 -13.18 22.92
N CYS A 688 -2.17 -12.87 24.22
CA CYS A 688 -3.43 -12.60 24.90
C CYS A 688 -4.19 -11.37 24.35
N ILE A 689 -3.54 -10.52 23.55
CA ILE A 689 -4.13 -9.32 22.94
C ILE A 689 -4.42 -9.56 21.46
N SER A 690 -3.48 -10.11 20.71
CA SER A 690 -3.61 -10.27 19.25
C SER A 690 -4.33 -11.55 18.81
N ASP A 691 -4.32 -12.60 19.63
CA ASP A 691 -4.79 -13.94 19.24
C ASP A 691 -5.46 -14.70 20.40
N LEU A 692 -6.30 -14.00 21.15
CA LEU A 692 -6.91 -14.50 22.39
C LEU A 692 -7.74 -15.79 22.18
N ILE A 693 -8.32 -15.99 21.00
CA ILE A 693 -9.17 -17.15 20.67
C ILE A 693 -8.41 -18.48 20.77
N HIS A 694 -7.12 -18.51 20.44
CA HIS A 694 -6.30 -19.73 20.47
C HIS A 694 -5.57 -19.96 21.81
N GLN A 695 -5.72 -19.06 22.79
CA GLN A 695 -5.05 -19.17 24.09
C GLN A 695 -5.94 -19.82 25.14
N ASN A 696 -5.38 -20.73 25.94
CA ASN A 696 -6.07 -21.34 27.07
C ASN A 696 -6.15 -20.39 28.29
N THR A 697 -6.98 -20.75 29.27
CA THR A 697 -7.28 -19.92 30.45
C THR A 697 -6.18 -19.88 31.51
N SER A 698 -5.25 -20.85 31.52
CA SER A 698 -4.03 -20.80 32.35
C SER A 698 -2.96 -19.87 31.78
N ASP A 699 -2.98 -19.63 30.47
CA ASP A 699 -2.00 -18.82 29.77
C ASP A 699 -2.47 -17.37 29.59
N CYS A 700 -3.75 -17.18 29.26
CA CYS A 700 -4.43 -15.89 29.18
C CYS A 700 -5.74 -15.98 29.97
N PRO A 701 -5.81 -15.41 31.20
CA PRO A 701 -7.02 -15.39 32.00
C PRO A 701 -8.22 -14.83 31.24
N CYS A 702 -9.43 -15.26 31.59
CA CYS A 702 -10.66 -14.76 30.97
C CYS A 702 -10.83 -13.26 31.24
N LEU A 703 -11.11 -12.48 30.20
CA LEU A 703 -11.39 -11.05 30.35
C LEU A 703 -12.74 -10.83 31.03
N SER A 704 -12.88 -9.72 31.76
CA SER A 704 -14.14 -9.34 32.42
C SER A 704 -15.19 -8.73 31.48
N THR A 705 -14.85 -8.55 30.21
CA THR A 705 -15.68 -7.98 29.14
C THR A 705 -15.18 -8.50 27.81
N GLY A 706 -16.07 -8.81 26.86
CA GLY A 706 -15.73 -9.04 25.46
C GLY A 706 -14.76 -10.19 25.14
N ASP A 707 -14.48 -11.12 26.07
CA ASP A 707 -13.62 -12.28 25.78
C ASP A 707 -14.28 -13.15 24.70
N PRO A 708 -13.65 -13.37 23.53
CA PRO A 708 -14.24 -14.14 22.46
C PRO A 708 -14.36 -15.64 22.80
N ARG A 709 -13.75 -16.10 23.90
CA ARG A 709 -13.88 -17.47 24.43
C ARG A 709 -15.03 -17.61 25.43
N ALA A 710 -15.77 -16.55 25.74
CA ALA A 710 -16.89 -16.60 26.68
C ALA A 710 -17.98 -17.56 26.22
N GLY A 711 -18.44 -18.44 27.12
CA GLY A 711 -19.38 -19.52 26.81
C GLY A 711 -18.75 -20.79 26.20
N SER A 712 -17.42 -20.83 25.99
CA SER A 712 -16.70 -22.05 25.59
C SER A 712 -15.61 -22.42 26.61
N GLN A 713 -14.46 -21.75 26.59
CA GLN A 713 -13.37 -21.96 27.55
C GLN A 713 -13.48 -21.05 28.78
N CYS A 714 -14.15 -19.90 28.62
CA CYS A 714 -14.44 -18.96 29.69
C CYS A 714 -15.92 -19.02 30.06
N TYR A 715 -16.25 -18.70 31.32
CA TYR A 715 -17.65 -18.53 31.74
C TYR A 715 -18.37 -17.51 30.84
N SER A 716 -19.64 -17.76 30.55
CA SER A 716 -20.47 -16.83 29.78
C SER A 716 -20.74 -15.55 30.57
N TYR A 717 -20.90 -14.43 29.88
CA TYR A 717 -21.36 -13.19 30.52
C TYR A 717 -22.83 -13.31 30.92
N CYS A 718 -23.17 -12.80 32.10
CA CYS A 718 -24.55 -12.77 32.56
C CYS A 718 -25.40 -11.85 31.67
N LEU A 719 -26.53 -12.36 31.17
CA LEU A 719 -27.52 -11.56 30.48
C LEU A 719 -28.62 -11.11 31.46
N LYS A 720 -29.14 -9.90 31.27
CA LYS A 720 -30.19 -9.31 32.12
C LYS A 720 -31.42 -10.22 32.17
N GLY A 721 -31.83 -10.63 33.38
CA GLY A 721 -32.93 -11.60 33.57
C GLY A 721 -32.59 -13.07 33.25
N GLN A 722 -31.33 -13.40 32.95
CA GLN A 722 -30.81 -14.76 32.77
C GLN A 722 -29.51 -14.98 33.59
N VAL A 723 -29.44 -14.39 34.78
CA VAL A 723 -28.29 -14.54 35.68
C VAL A 723 -28.28 -15.95 36.28
N THR A 724 -27.11 -16.58 36.26
CA THR A 724 -26.84 -17.88 36.89
C THR A 724 -25.72 -17.76 37.92
N SER A 725 -25.51 -18.81 38.72
CA SER A 725 -24.34 -18.89 39.62
C SER A 725 -23.01 -18.86 38.87
N GLU A 726 -22.97 -19.39 37.65
CA GLU A 726 -21.74 -19.62 36.87
C GLU A 726 -21.38 -18.47 35.93
N CYS A 727 -22.34 -17.64 35.50
CA CYS A 727 -22.04 -16.52 34.60
C CYS A 727 -21.21 -15.42 35.29
N VAL A 728 -20.43 -14.65 34.52
CA VAL A 728 -19.63 -13.52 35.02
C VAL A 728 -20.30 -12.20 34.66
N CYS A 729 -20.29 -11.24 35.57
CA CYS A 729 -20.84 -9.90 35.30
C CYS A 729 -19.87 -9.09 34.44
N ASP A 730 -20.34 -8.69 33.26
CA ASP A 730 -19.61 -7.83 32.34
C ASP A 730 -19.40 -6.43 32.95
N THR A 731 -18.15 -5.99 33.00
CA THR A 731 -17.76 -4.69 33.56
C THR A 731 -18.13 -3.49 32.67
N ASN A 732 -18.29 -3.70 31.35
CA ASN A 732 -18.52 -2.64 30.36
C ASN A 732 -19.93 -2.69 29.72
N SER A 733 -20.82 -3.58 30.17
CA SER A 733 -22.16 -3.70 29.61
C SER A 733 -23.01 -2.43 29.85
N SER A 734 -23.30 -1.71 28.77
CA SER A 734 -24.21 -0.55 28.78
C SER A 734 -25.67 -0.93 29.08
N ASN A 735 -26.07 -2.16 28.76
CA ASN A 735 -27.44 -2.65 28.93
C ASN A 735 -27.65 -3.37 30.28
N PHE A 736 -26.58 -3.86 30.91
CA PHE A 736 -26.62 -4.60 32.17
C PHE A 736 -25.44 -4.24 33.08
N ILE A 737 -25.47 -3.01 33.61
CA ILE A 737 -24.39 -2.43 34.41
C ILE A 737 -23.93 -3.36 35.54
N LEU A 738 -22.62 -3.36 35.81
CA LEU A 738 -21.94 -4.24 36.77
C LEU A 738 -22.67 -4.35 38.13
N GLN A 739 -23.10 -3.22 38.71
CA GLN A 739 -23.85 -3.20 39.97
C GLN A 739 -25.20 -3.92 39.88
N GLN A 740 -25.94 -3.74 38.78
CA GLN A 740 -27.22 -4.43 38.58
C GLN A 740 -26.99 -5.94 38.41
N CYS A 741 -25.97 -6.33 37.65
CA CYS A 741 -25.64 -7.75 37.48
C CYS A 741 -25.20 -8.41 38.79
N GLN A 742 -24.31 -7.77 39.56
CA GLN A 742 -23.86 -8.30 40.86
C GLN A 742 -25.03 -8.45 41.83
N LYS A 743 -25.96 -7.49 41.84
CA LYS A 743 -27.18 -7.55 42.64
C LYS A 743 -28.11 -8.69 42.21
N GLU A 744 -28.40 -8.84 40.92
CA GLU A 744 -29.20 -9.96 40.41
C GLU A 744 -28.50 -11.31 40.64
N LYS A 745 -27.16 -11.37 40.64
CA LYS A 745 -26.41 -12.59 40.96
C LYS A 745 -26.52 -12.98 42.44
N LEU A 746 -26.49 -12.02 43.36
CA LEU A 746 -26.77 -12.28 44.78
C LEU A 746 -28.18 -12.82 45.01
N CYS A 747 -29.18 -12.40 44.23
CA CYS A 747 -30.53 -12.99 44.26
C CYS A 747 -30.57 -14.48 43.85
N VAL A 748 -29.55 -14.98 43.15
CA VAL A 748 -29.42 -16.38 42.73
C VAL A 748 -28.53 -17.18 43.68
N THR A 749 -27.42 -16.60 44.15
CA THR A 749 -26.38 -17.32 44.91
C THR A 749 -26.48 -17.17 46.42
N ASP A 750 -27.06 -16.09 46.94
CA ASP A 750 -27.10 -15.78 48.37
C ASP A 750 -28.44 -15.14 48.80
N LEU A 751 -29.54 -15.72 48.31
CA LEU A 751 -30.89 -15.17 48.45
C LEU A 751 -31.31 -14.94 49.91
N ILE A 752 -30.80 -15.74 50.86
CA ILE A 752 -31.20 -15.69 52.27
C ILE A 752 -30.81 -14.38 52.98
N HIS A 753 -29.74 -13.71 52.52
CA HIS A 753 -29.28 -12.42 53.08
C HIS A 753 -29.84 -11.20 52.34
N GLN A 754 -30.64 -11.38 51.29
CA GLN A 754 -31.14 -10.27 50.46
C GLN A 754 -32.51 -9.76 50.93
N THR A 755 -32.72 -8.45 50.91
CA THR A 755 -34.02 -7.85 51.24
C THR A 755 -35.06 -8.07 50.12
N VAL A 756 -36.34 -7.88 50.44
CA VAL A 756 -37.43 -7.88 49.44
C VAL A 756 -37.38 -6.71 48.46
N ALA A 757 -36.72 -5.60 48.82
CA ALA A 757 -36.49 -4.49 47.90
C ALA A 757 -35.37 -4.80 46.89
N ASP A 758 -34.44 -5.67 47.26
CA ASP A 758 -33.30 -6.05 46.43
C ASP A 758 -33.59 -7.27 45.56
N CYS A 759 -34.24 -8.29 46.12
CA CYS A 759 -34.59 -9.54 45.46
C CYS A 759 -36.04 -9.92 45.81
N LYS A 760 -36.93 -9.89 44.81
CA LYS A 760 -38.35 -10.29 44.99
C LYS A 760 -38.46 -11.70 45.57
N CYS A 761 -39.52 -11.95 46.33
CA CYS A 761 -39.82 -13.29 46.84
C CYS A 761 -40.07 -14.27 45.70
N LEU A 762 -39.51 -15.49 45.79
CA LEU A 762 -39.84 -16.56 44.85
C LEU A 762 -41.28 -17.05 45.08
N SER A 763 -41.96 -17.52 44.02
CA SER A 763 -43.32 -18.06 44.10
C SER A 763 -43.40 -19.41 44.83
N SER A 764 -42.28 -20.11 44.98
CA SER A 764 -42.10 -21.30 45.81
C SER A 764 -40.64 -21.44 46.22
N GLY A 765 -40.37 -22.03 47.39
CA GLY A 765 -39.02 -22.39 47.82
C GLY A 765 -38.08 -21.25 48.23
N ASP A 766 -38.56 -20.02 48.41
CA ASP A 766 -37.74 -18.92 48.93
C ASP A 766 -37.29 -19.20 50.37
N PRO A 767 -35.98 -19.20 50.67
CA PRO A 767 -35.48 -19.47 52.02
C PRO A 767 -35.86 -18.39 53.06
N ARG A 768 -36.40 -17.24 52.62
CA ARG A 768 -36.87 -16.15 53.49
C ARG A 768 -38.38 -16.23 53.81
N ALA A 769 -39.08 -17.24 53.29
CA ALA A 769 -40.52 -17.40 53.48
C ALA A 769 -40.90 -17.61 54.96
N GLY A 770 -41.93 -16.90 55.42
CA GLY A 770 -42.36 -16.89 56.82
C GLY A 770 -41.61 -15.92 57.74
N ASN A 771 -40.61 -15.19 57.23
CA ASN A 771 -39.96 -14.09 57.92
C ASN A 771 -40.03 -12.80 57.07
N THR A 772 -39.12 -12.64 56.12
CA THR A 772 -39.05 -11.45 55.24
C THR A 772 -39.96 -11.58 54.02
N CYS A 773 -40.26 -12.80 53.58
CA CYS A 773 -41.20 -13.11 52.51
C CYS A 773 -42.49 -13.75 53.06
N PRO A 774 -43.65 -13.59 52.40
CA PRO A 774 -44.88 -14.27 52.80
C PRO A 774 -44.69 -15.79 52.93
N ALA A 775 -45.35 -16.40 53.91
CA ALA A 775 -45.33 -17.85 54.07
C ALA A 775 -46.09 -18.54 52.93
N TYR A 776 -45.63 -19.72 52.50
CA TYR A 776 -46.33 -20.49 51.49
C TYR A 776 -47.56 -21.19 52.07
N CYS A 777 -48.74 -20.79 51.61
CA CYS A 777 -50.01 -21.35 52.06
C CYS A 777 -50.25 -22.74 51.46
N ILE A 778 -49.91 -23.78 52.20
CA ILE A 778 -50.21 -25.17 51.84
C ILE A 778 -51.71 -25.40 51.96
N LYS A 779 -52.35 -25.88 50.89
CA LYS A 779 -53.80 -26.14 50.81
C LYS A 779 -54.21 -27.16 51.88
N GLY A 780 -54.83 -26.67 52.97
CA GLY A 780 -55.20 -27.45 54.15
C GLY A 780 -54.67 -26.91 55.49
N SER A 781 -53.79 -25.91 55.48
CA SER A 781 -53.33 -25.25 56.71
C SER A 781 -54.33 -24.20 57.23
N THR A 782 -54.56 -24.17 58.54
CA THR A 782 -55.51 -23.25 59.22
C THR A 782 -54.82 -22.03 59.86
N ASN A 783 -53.68 -21.60 59.33
CA ASN A 783 -52.88 -20.54 59.94
C ASN A 783 -53.38 -19.15 59.49
N GLN A 784 -53.72 -18.26 60.43
CA GLN A 784 -54.41 -16.98 60.18
C GLN A 784 -53.56 -15.88 59.48
N SER A 785 -52.30 -16.18 59.14
CA SER A 785 -51.42 -15.31 58.35
C SER A 785 -51.31 -15.75 56.87
N CYS A 786 -52.32 -16.49 56.40
CA CYS A 786 -52.64 -16.85 55.02
C CYS A 786 -54.06 -16.36 54.71
#